data_AF-A0A938M328-F1
#
_entry.id   AF-A0A938M328-F1
#
_cell.length_a   1.000
_cell.length_b   1.000
_cell.length_c   1.000
_cell.angle_alpha   90.00
_cell.angle_beta   90.00
_cell.angle_gamma   90.00
#
_symmetry.space_group_name_H-M   'P 1'
#
loop_
_entity.id
_entity.type
_entity.pdbx_description
1 polymer ?
#
loop_
_entity_poly.entity_id
_entity_poly.type
_entity_poly.pdbx_seq_one_letter_code
_entity_poly.pdbx_strand_id
1 'polypeptide(L)'
;MSRAWLWIGLCLALAGTVGAVHAQQGGEAAKDIVRFDFESGDLQGWRVVEGAFGKFVCDRAVFHHDPKPYNKQGKFFLSTLESRDNRPDDRFMGVAESPVFMLSGPRMSLLIGGGKHPETYVALCTLDGKEVLKAQGVNSQTMQRVEWNAPELVGNLVYLRLVDKHTGGWGHITFDDFSAVGKIDPAATEKNFAAAGLRLQLREVQARLDAVNPDALRSAIQDLMQSFPTRYPRGQEFLGRLSQYEKRLAEVRAGGPNLFGSPGPNKLGTPTDGTAADQAPLKQIRDGGPNLFGTSAPNKLGTPGVDEAALKQAGDFLAEFSAFQREALAANPLVCGQPILFVVRHQYKPDHHNTETMFQTGEINTTKFQGGGAMKVVDFGKGGEVRTLVEAPEGVVRDPEVHFSGRKIVFAMRKNVKDDYHIYEVNADGSGLRQLTFASGVSDIDPLYLPDDTIAFSGTREPKYCMCNRHIMANLFRMAADGANIHQIGKNTLFEGHGALMPDGRILYDRWEYVDRNFGDAQGLWVCNPDGTNHAIYYGNNTPSPGAVLDGRPIPGTPQALCIFSSCHDRPWGALAILDTRLGVDGRAPVARLWPASALDLVKDPGAANNVFDAFVKVTPKYEDPYPLSDKYFLCSRMTGKGEQMGIYLVDVFGNETLLHVEEPGCYDPMPLSPRPRPLAIPSRRNFENKDGYFYVHDVYQGTHMADVKRGAVKFLRVVESPEKRFWTGPAWGGQGQEAPAMNWHDFNNKRILGTAPVEEDGSAYFAVPSDAFVYFQLLDENGMMIQSMRSGTMVQSGERTGCVGCHDDRLTAPPSRRGGMALRRPPSQLNGWYGPPRLFSYMAEVQPVFDKHCVRCHDFGTDGGKKLLLAADRNPVFNVSYSELWRKKFIKVVGGGPAEIQPAYSWGSHASKLVEFIRKAQHRLNLDKESIDRIVTWVDLNAPYYPTYASAYPDNPFGRSPLDGKQWARLCQLLGADPKEQANVTQIAFERPELSPGLAKFADKNDPNYKEALALIQAGAEMLRKRPRADMPGFQPCETDRRREAKYVQRRQAELRHREALCSGKRAYDDPSQ
;
A
#
# COMPACT_ATOMS: atom_id res chain seq x y z
N MET A 1 -2.62 -34.35 -34.41
CA MET A 1 -1.96 -35.30 -33.49
C MET A 1 -2.65 -35.16 -32.14
N SER A 2 -3.75 -35.86 -31.88
CA SER A 2 -3.92 -37.27 -31.45
C SER A 2 -3.72 -37.51 -29.93
N ARG A 3 -4.88 -37.66 -29.28
CA ARG A 3 -5.22 -38.57 -28.16
C ARG A 3 -4.56 -38.37 -26.79
N ALA A 4 -5.39 -38.01 -25.80
CA ALA A 4 -5.33 -38.57 -24.46
C ALA A 4 -6.73 -38.51 -23.80
N TRP A 5 -7.46 -39.62 -23.90
CA TRP A 5 -8.58 -40.04 -23.03
C TRP A 5 -8.24 -41.46 -22.54
N LEU A 6 -8.68 -41.80 -21.33
CA LEU A 6 -8.59 -43.05 -20.55
C LEU A 6 -7.60 -43.03 -19.39
N TRP A 7 -8.12 -43.16 -18.16
CA TRP A 7 -7.62 -44.06 -17.10
C TRP A 7 -8.73 -44.32 -16.06
N ILE A 8 -9.41 -45.47 -16.15
CA ILE A 8 -10.14 -46.14 -15.05
C ILE A 8 -9.90 -47.65 -15.20
N GLY A 9 -9.46 -48.30 -14.12
CA GLY A 9 -9.54 -49.74 -13.90
C GLY A 9 -8.20 -50.43 -13.59
N LEU A 10 -7.95 -50.82 -12.34
CA LEU A 10 -8.19 -52.18 -11.82
C LEU A 10 -7.52 -52.35 -10.43
N CYS A 11 -8.24 -52.93 -9.46
CA CYS A 11 -7.77 -54.04 -8.62
C CYS A 11 -8.85 -54.43 -7.60
N LEU A 12 -9.40 -55.64 -7.76
CA LEU A 12 -10.25 -56.37 -6.81
C LEU A 12 -9.62 -57.75 -6.64
N ALA A 13 -9.47 -58.19 -5.38
CA ALA A 13 -9.84 -59.51 -4.85
C ALA A 13 -8.87 -60.00 -3.75
N LEU A 14 -9.40 -60.24 -2.55
CA LEU A 14 -9.33 -61.51 -1.80
C LEU A 14 -9.83 -61.30 -0.37
N ALA A 15 -10.92 -61.98 0.01
CA ALA A 15 -11.10 -62.57 1.34
C ALA A 15 -12.36 -63.44 1.35
N GLY A 16 -12.15 -64.74 1.61
CA GLY A 16 -13.19 -65.72 1.89
C GLY A 16 -13.56 -65.78 3.37
N THR A 17 -14.73 -66.36 3.61
CA THR A 17 -15.51 -66.59 4.83
C THR A 17 -14.80 -67.31 6.00
N VAL A 18 -15.23 -67.06 7.25
CA VAL A 18 -15.99 -67.96 8.16
C VAL A 18 -16.08 -67.34 9.56
N GLY A 19 -17.25 -67.45 10.21
CA GLY A 19 -17.35 -67.51 11.68
C GLY A 19 -18.49 -66.71 12.31
N ALA A 20 -19.67 -67.32 12.44
CA ALA A 20 -20.78 -66.81 13.25
C ALA A 20 -20.58 -67.16 14.73
N VAL A 21 -20.87 -66.21 15.63
CA VAL A 21 -21.22 -66.47 17.04
C VAL A 21 -22.43 -65.60 17.37
N HIS A 22 -23.53 -66.25 17.79
CA HIS A 22 -24.70 -65.60 18.39
C HIS A 22 -24.50 -65.49 19.90
N ALA A 23 -24.81 -64.32 20.47
CA ALA A 23 -25.40 -64.20 21.80
C ALA A 23 -26.17 -62.86 21.89
N GLN A 24 -27.47 -62.96 22.17
CA GLN A 24 -28.39 -61.86 22.43
C GLN A 24 -28.06 -61.15 23.76
N GLN A 25 -28.29 -59.84 23.84
CA GLN A 25 -29.14 -59.21 24.87
C GLN A 25 -29.42 -57.74 24.49
N GLY A 26 -30.65 -57.28 24.77
CA GLY A 26 -31.26 -56.08 24.19
C GLY A 26 -30.81 -54.75 24.78
N GLY A 27 -30.93 -53.71 23.94
CA GLY A 27 -30.87 -52.29 24.28
C GLY A 27 -31.65 -51.52 23.21
N GLU A 28 -32.36 -50.46 23.59
CA GLU A 28 -33.20 -49.61 22.74
C GLU A 28 -32.55 -49.29 21.37
N ALA A 29 -33.36 -49.25 20.30
CA ALA A 29 -32.91 -48.75 19.02
C ALA A 29 -32.41 -47.31 19.18
N ALA A 30 -31.09 -47.13 19.15
CA ALA A 30 -30.47 -45.81 19.15
C ALA A 30 -31.04 -45.02 17.97
N LYS A 31 -31.68 -43.88 18.27
CA LYS A 31 -32.04 -42.93 17.21
C LYS A 31 -30.75 -42.47 16.57
N ASP A 32 -30.59 -42.65 15.27
CA ASP A 32 -29.45 -42.08 14.54
C ASP A 32 -29.44 -40.56 14.76
N ILE A 33 -28.34 -40.03 15.29
CA ILE A 33 -28.12 -38.59 15.52
C ILE A 33 -27.00 -38.15 14.58
N VAL A 34 -27.27 -37.14 13.77
CA VAL A 34 -26.24 -36.40 13.02
C VAL A 34 -25.64 -35.37 13.96
N ARG A 35 -24.32 -35.42 14.14
CA ARG A 35 -23.57 -34.48 14.96
C ARG A 35 -22.43 -33.86 14.18
N PHE A 36 -22.32 -32.53 14.23
CA PHE A 36 -21.13 -31.80 13.79
C PHE A 36 -20.60 -30.98 14.96
N ASP A 37 -19.69 -31.59 15.72
CA ASP A 37 -19.01 -31.02 16.90
C ASP A 37 -17.50 -30.85 16.67
N PHE A 38 -16.96 -31.36 15.56
CA PHE A 38 -15.56 -31.26 15.15
C PHE A 38 -14.54 -31.84 16.14
N GLU A 39 -14.99 -32.58 17.16
CA GLU A 39 -14.12 -33.12 18.22
C GLU A 39 -13.13 -34.19 17.71
N SER A 40 -13.32 -34.69 16.49
CA SER A 40 -12.36 -35.50 15.75
C SER A 40 -11.10 -34.72 15.32
N GLY A 41 -11.12 -33.39 15.40
CA GLY A 41 -10.03 -32.52 14.92
C GLY A 41 -9.96 -32.40 13.40
N ASP A 42 -10.98 -32.88 12.68
CA ASP A 42 -11.13 -32.81 11.23
C ASP A 42 -12.45 -32.13 10.83
N LEU A 43 -12.69 -32.01 9.52
CA LEU A 43 -13.88 -31.34 8.98
C LEU A 43 -15.17 -32.16 9.08
N GLN A 44 -15.13 -33.41 9.57
CA GLN A 44 -16.31 -34.29 9.63
C GLN A 44 -17.10 -34.36 8.30
N GLY A 45 -16.37 -34.34 7.18
CA GLY A 45 -16.94 -34.39 5.83
C GLY A 45 -17.43 -33.06 5.24
N TRP A 46 -17.33 -31.95 5.98
CA TRP A 46 -17.57 -30.61 5.41
C TRP A 46 -16.57 -30.28 4.30
N ARG A 47 -17.02 -29.55 3.28
CA ARG A 47 -16.15 -29.05 2.21
C ARG A 47 -16.39 -27.57 1.99
N VAL A 48 -15.30 -26.83 1.77
CA VAL A 48 -15.37 -25.47 1.24
C VAL A 48 -15.68 -25.58 -0.25
N VAL A 49 -16.82 -25.03 -0.66
CA VAL A 49 -17.34 -25.12 -2.04
C VAL A 49 -17.17 -23.83 -2.84
N GLU A 50 -16.90 -22.71 -2.17
CA GLU A 50 -16.59 -21.40 -2.76
C GLU A 50 -15.58 -20.69 -1.86
N GLY A 51 -14.60 -19.99 -2.43
CA GLY A 51 -13.61 -19.23 -1.66
C GLY A 51 -12.61 -20.09 -0.88
N ALA A 52 -12.02 -19.52 0.17
CA ALA A 52 -11.05 -20.21 1.01
C ALA A 52 -11.02 -19.62 2.43
N PHE A 53 -10.82 -20.51 3.41
CA PHE A 53 -10.60 -20.16 4.80
C PHE A 53 -9.18 -20.57 5.22
N GLY A 54 -8.59 -19.87 6.19
CA GLY A 54 -7.24 -20.15 6.67
C GLY A 54 -7.13 -21.47 7.43
N LYS A 55 -7.36 -21.44 8.75
CA LYS A 55 -7.44 -22.60 9.65
C LYS A 55 -8.90 -22.84 10.03
N PHE A 56 -9.61 -23.60 9.21
CA PHE A 56 -11.06 -23.71 9.30
C PHE A 56 -11.55 -24.49 10.53
N VAL A 57 -10.88 -25.59 10.91
CA VAL A 57 -11.10 -26.28 12.20
C VAL A 57 -10.12 -25.71 13.23
N CYS A 58 -10.65 -25.09 14.28
CA CYS A 58 -9.89 -24.34 15.27
C CYS A 58 -10.03 -24.93 16.67
N ASP A 59 -8.95 -24.89 17.46
CA ASP A 59 -8.90 -25.35 18.86
C ASP A 59 -8.62 -24.22 19.86
N ARG A 60 -8.89 -22.97 19.44
CA ARG A 60 -8.54 -21.78 20.22
C ARG A 60 -9.28 -21.73 21.55
N ALA A 61 -8.53 -21.50 22.63
CA ALA A 61 -9.08 -21.44 23.98
C ALA A 61 -9.82 -20.14 24.29
N VAL A 62 -9.26 -18.98 23.91
CA VAL A 62 -9.72 -17.63 24.30
C VAL A 62 -9.98 -16.72 23.11
N PHE A 63 -10.73 -15.63 23.27
CA PHE A 63 -10.97 -14.66 22.21
C PHE A 63 -9.68 -13.96 21.75
N HIS A 64 -9.69 -13.34 20.56
CA HIS A 64 -8.48 -12.76 19.95
C HIS A 64 -8.03 -11.47 20.63
N HIS A 65 -8.98 -10.72 21.18
CA HIS A 65 -8.76 -9.41 21.80
C HIS A 65 -9.28 -9.34 23.24
N ASP A 66 -9.75 -10.47 23.78
CA ASP A 66 -10.30 -10.59 25.13
C ASP A 66 -9.88 -11.96 25.69
N PRO A 67 -9.33 -12.07 26.91
CA PRO A 67 -8.94 -13.35 27.50
C PRO A 67 -10.13 -14.26 27.86
N LYS A 68 -11.38 -13.85 27.59
CA LYS A 68 -12.56 -14.71 27.78
C LYS A 68 -12.46 -16.00 26.96
N PRO A 69 -12.83 -17.15 27.57
CA PRO A 69 -12.82 -18.43 26.86
C PRO A 69 -13.94 -18.51 25.83
N TYR A 70 -13.69 -19.23 24.74
CA TYR A 70 -14.77 -19.67 23.84
C TYR A 70 -15.67 -20.67 24.55
N ASN A 71 -16.99 -20.46 24.44
CA ASN A 71 -18.02 -21.38 24.93
C ASN A 71 -18.34 -22.51 23.93
N LYS A 72 -17.32 -23.00 23.23
CA LYS A 72 -17.37 -24.16 22.33
C LYS A 72 -17.64 -25.45 23.12
N GLN A 73 -18.24 -26.45 22.46
CA GLN A 73 -18.49 -27.76 23.02
C GLN A 73 -17.25 -28.65 22.82
N GLY A 74 -16.38 -28.68 23.83
CA GLY A 74 -15.16 -29.50 23.78
C GLY A 74 -13.94 -28.69 23.30
N LYS A 75 -13.11 -29.29 22.44
CA LYS A 75 -11.84 -28.70 22.02
C LYS A 75 -11.93 -27.94 20.70
N PHE A 76 -12.64 -28.44 19.71
CA PHE A 76 -12.61 -27.94 18.34
C PHE A 76 -13.92 -27.24 17.96
N PHE A 77 -13.87 -26.38 16.95
CA PHE A 77 -15.03 -25.72 16.33
C PHE A 77 -14.64 -25.18 14.94
N LEU A 78 -15.61 -24.78 14.11
CA LEU A 78 -15.33 -24.10 12.86
C LEU A 78 -15.17 -22.59 13.05
N SER A 79 -14.19 -21.99 12.39
CA SER A 79 -13.99 -20.54 12.35
C SER A 79 -13.54 -20.07 10.98
N THR A 80 -14.21 -19.07 10.42
CA THR A 80 -13.78 -18.41 9.18
C THR A 80 -12.77 -17.27 9.42
N LEU A 81 -12.55 -16.89 10.68
CA LEU A 81 -11.67 -15.79 11.08
C LEU A 81 -10.19 -16.18 11.10
N GLU A 82 -9.87 -17.46 11.26
CA GLU A 82 -8.51 -17.88 11.64
C GLU A 82 -7.60 -18.04 10.43
N SER A 83 -6.45 -17.36 10.45
CA SER A 83 -5.35 -17.65 9.55
C SER A 83 -4.58 -18.91 9.99
N ARG A 84 -3.73 -19.45 9.11
CA ARG A 84 -2.90 -20.65 9.41
C ARG A 84 -1.92 -20.43 10.56
N ASP A 85 -1.49 -19.19 10.80
CA ASP A 85 -0.65 -18.77 11.92
C ASP A 85 -1.46 -18.35 13.17
N ASN A 86 -2.76 -18.68 13.23
CA ASN A 86 -3.66 -18.38 14.32
C ASN A 86 -3.80 -16.85 14.58
N ARG A 87 -3.89 -16.02 13.55
CA ARG A 87 -4.26 -14.60 13.67
C ARG A 87 -5.69 -14.39 13.14
N PRO A 88 -6.43 -13.39 13.65
CA PRO A 88 -7.74 -13.07 13.08
C PRO A 88 -7.56 -12.34 11.74
N ASP A 89 -8.31 -12.75 10.72
CA ASP A 89 -8.31 -12.15 9.39
C ASP A 89 -9.71 -12.22 8.77
N ASP A 90 -10.50 -11.15 8.92
CA ASP A 90 -11.83 -11.00 8.30
C ASP A 90 -11.76 -10.94 6.76
N ARG A 91 -10.57 -10.98 6.12
CA ARG A 91 -10.46 -11.01 4.65
C ARG A 91 -10.76 -12.39 4.06
N PHE A 92 -10.79 -13.44 4.87
CA PHE A 92 -11.22 -14.75 4.39
C PHE A 92 -12.71 -14.71 4.05
N MET A 93 -13.03 -15.11 2.83
CA MET A 93 -14.41 -15.25 2.37
C MET A 93 -14.59 -16.63 1.73
N GLY A 94 -15.76 -17.22 1.94
CA GLY A 94 -16.09 -18.49 1.33
C GLY A 94 -17.47 -19.01 1.71
N VAL A 95 -17.78 -20.18 1.15
CA VAL A 95 -18.96 -20.97 1.46
C VAL A 95 -18.52 -22.38 1.78
N ALA A 96 -18.96 -22.93 2.90
CA ALA A 96 -18.75 -24.32 3.26
C ALA A 96 -20.08 -25.06 3.40
N GLU A 97 -20.12 -26.30 2.94
CA GLU A 97 -21.31 -27.15 3.03
C GLU A 97 -21.01 -28.43 3.81
N SER A 98 -21.96 -28.86 4.64
CA SER A 98 -21.87 -30.12 5.39
C SER A 98 -22.15 -31.32 4.49
N PRO A 99 -21.89 -32.56 4.97
CA PRO A 99 -22.53 -33.74 4.42
C PRO A 99 -24.04 -33.60 4.37
N VAL A 100 -24.66 -34.21 3.36
CA VAL A 100 -26.12 -34.31 3.24
C VAL A 100 -26.62 -35.35 4.24
N PHE A 101 -27.72 -35.04 4.93
CA PHE A 101 -28.37 -35.96 5.84
C PHE A 101 -29.88 -35.94 5.69
N MET A 102 -30.50 -37.09 5.95
CA MET A 102 -31.95 -37.21 6.07
C MET A 102 -32.37 -36.76 7.44
N LEU A 103 -33.29 -35.78 7.52
CA LEU A 103 -33.85 -35.32 8.78
C LEU A 103 -34.97 -36.25 9.23
N SER A 104 -34.82 -36.94 10.36
CA SER A 104 -35.79 -37.90 10.90
C SER A 104 -36.55 -37.38 12.12
N GLY A 105 -36.14 -36.23 12.67
CA GLY A 105 -36.86 -35.52 13.72
C GLY A 105 -36.88 -34.01 13.46
N PRO A 106 -37.91 -33.28 13.93
CA PRO A 106 -38.13 -31.90 13.53
C PRO A 106 -37.18 -30.90 14.18
N ARG A 107 -36.54 -31.27 15.30
CA ARG A 107 -35.69 -30.38 16.09
C ARG A 107 -34.23 -30.52 15.74
N MET A 108 -33.56 -29.38 15.62
CA MET A 108 -32.13 -29.26 15.39
C MET A 108 -31.57 -28.18 16.32
N SER A 109 -30.31 -28.31 16.72
CA SER A 109 -29.65 -27.37 17.62
C SER A 109 -28.22 -27.12 17.15
N LEU A 110 -27.72 -25.89 17.29
CA LEU A 110 -26.34 -25.51 16.93
C LEU A 110 -25.83 -24.34 17.79
N LEU A 111 -24.52 -24.17 17.85
CA LEU A 111 -23.85 -22.98 18.35
C LEU A 111 -23.35 -22.11 17.20
N ILE A 112 -23.62 -20.81 17.26
CA ILE A 112 -23.12 -19.84 16.28
C ILE A 112 -22.66 -18.54 16.94
N GLY A 113 -21.46 -18.08 16.63
CA GLY A 113 -20.92 -16.76 16.96
C GLY A 113 -20.49 -16.01 15.69
N GLY A 114 -19.83 -14.87 15.87
CA GLY A 114 -19.38 -14.01 14.77
C GLY A 114 -20.36 -12.88 14.44
N GLY A 115 -20.35 -12.45 13.18
CA GLY A 115 -21.09 -11.27 12.70
C GLY A 115 -22.58 -11.43 12.48
N LYS A 116 -23.29 -10.29 12.54
CA LYS A 116 -24.73 -10.17 12.22
C LYS A 116 -24.99 -9.65 10.79
N HIS A 117 -23.97 -9.65 9.93
CA HIS A 117 -24.08 -9.12 8.58
C HIS A 117 -24.96 -10.03 7.72
N PRO A 118 -25.77 -9.49 6.78
CA PRO A 118 -26.59 -10.29 5.86
C PRO A 118 -25.79 -11.33 5.06
N GLU A 119 -24.48 -11.09 4.90
CA GLU A 119 -23.52 -11.89 4.17
C GLU A 119 -22.71 -12.86 5.05
N THR A 120 -23.02 -12.94 6.35
CA THR A 120 -22.40 -13.86 7.32
C THR A 120 -23.49 -14.66 8.05
N TYR A 121 -23.76 -15.89 7.62
CA TYR A 121 -24.79 -16.75 8.22
C TYR A 121 -24.56 -18.25 8.03
N VAL A 122 -25.25 -19.06 8.83
CA VAL A 122 -25.43 -20.50 8.60
C VAL A 122 -26.88 -20.76 8.20
N ALA A 123 -27.09 -21.53 7.14
CA ALA A 123 -28.41 -21.89 6.63
C ALA A 123 -28.61 -23.41 6.61
N LEU A 124 -29.85 -23.85 6.85
CA LEU A 124 -30.31 -25.16 6.45
C LEU A 124 -30.81 -25.09 5.01
N CYS A 125 -30.35 -26.01 4.16
CA CYS A 125 -30.66 -26.03 2.74
C CYS A 125 -31.31 -27.35 2.33
N THR A 126 -32.29 -27.26 1.44
CA THR A 126 -32.77 -28.43 0.67
C THR A 126 -31.84 -28.70 -0.52
N LEU A 127 -31.93 -29.91 -1.11
CA LEU A 127 -31.04 -30.33 -2.20
C LEU A 127 -31.12 -29.49 -3.49
N ASP A 128 -32.22 -28.77 -3.70
CA ASP A 128 -32.38 -27.79 -4.78
C ASP A 128 -31.60 -26.48 -4.53
N GLY A 129 -30.96 -26.34 -3.36
CA GLY A 129 -30.17 -25.18 -2.96
C GLY A 129 -30.95 -24.11 -2.21
N LYS A 130 -32.27 -24.29 -2.00
CA LYS A 130 -33.11 -23.34 -1.28
C LYS A 130 -32.75 -23.32 0.20
N GLU A 131 -32.47 -22.13 0.71
CA GLU A 131 -32.23 -21.86 2.13
C GLU A 131 -33.57 -21.76 2.85
N VAL A 132 -33.84 -22.69 3.78
CA VAL A 132 -35.14 -22.83 4.45
C VAL A 132 -35.12 -22.28 5.87
N LEU A 133 -33.96 -22.30 6.53
CA LEU A 133 -33.73 -21.67 7.83
C LEU A 133 -32.36 -21.00 7.84
N LYS A 134 -32.21 -19.91 8.61
CA LYS A 134 -30.94 -19.18 8.78
C LYS A 134 -30.68 -18.82 10.24
N ALA A 135 -29.40 -18.72 10.57
CA ALA A 135 -28.90 -18.23 11.84
C ALA A 135 -27.68 -17.34 11.58
N GLN A 136 -27.50 -16.31 12.40
CA GLN A 136 -26.39 -15.36 12.33
C GLN A 136 -25.78 -15.20 13.72
N GLY A 137 -24.52 -14.76 13.75
CA GLY A 137 -23.92 -14.24 14.96
C GLY A 137 -24.52 -12.89 15.37
N VAL A 138 -24.12 -12.39 16.54
CA VAL A 138 -24.63 -11.13 17.10
C VAL A 138 -23.51 -10.11 17.31
N ASN A 139 -22.48 -10.16 16.46
CA ASN A 139 -21.21 -9.45 16.63
C ASN A 139 -20.56 -9.83 17.97
N SER A 140 -20.44 -11.13 18.23
CA SER A 140 -19.85 -11.67 19.46
C SER A 140 -19.08 -12.96 19.20
N GLN A 141 -17.93 -13.12 19.86
CA GLN A 141 -17.17 -14.38 19.85
C GLN A 141 -17.80 -15.42 20.80
N THR A 142 -18.71 -15.00 21.70
CA THR A 142 -19.55 -15.91 22.48
C THR A 142 -20.64 -16.47 21.58
N MET A 143 -20.57 -17.76 21.29
CA MET A 143 -21.54 -18.46 20.46
C MET A 143 -22.90 -18.54 21.14
N GLN A 144 -23.97 -18.31 20.40
CA GLN A 144 -25.35 -18.43 20.86
C GLN A 144 -25.91 -19.78 20.43
N ARG A 145 -26.66 -20.41 21.34
CA ARG A 145 -27.43 -21.61 21.04
C ARG A 145 -28.62 -21.23 20.18
N VAL A 146 -28.74 -21.83 19.01
CA VAL A 146 -29.90 -21.70 18.13
C VAL A 146 -30.60 -23.04 18.05
N GLU A 147 -31.91 -23.01 18.33
CA GLU A 147 -32.79 -24.16 18.14
C GLU A 147 -33.69 -23.92 16.94
N TRP A 148 -33.71 -24.89 16.04
CA TRP A 148 -34.60 -24.92 14.88
C TRP A 148 -35.63 -26.02 15.03
N ASN A 149 -36.85 -25.76 14.56
CA ASN A 149 -37.93 -26.74 14.52
C ASN A 149 -38.62 -26.68 13.16
N ALA A 150 -38.45 -27.73 12.36
CA ALA A 150 -38.92 -27.83 10.97
C ALA A 150 -39.59 -29.18 10.70
N PRO A 151 -40.81 -29.42 11.21
CA PRO A 151 -41.55 -30.66 10.97
C PRO A 151 -41.82 -30.95 9.49
N GLU A 152 -41.94 -29.92 8.66
CA GLU A 152 -42.13 -30.01 7.21
C GLU A 152 -40.91 -30.55 6.45
N LEU A 153 -39.73 -30.57 7.08
CA LEU A 153 -38.50 -31.09 6.50
C LEU A 153 -38.22 -32.55 6.92
N VAL A 154 -39.00 -33.11 7.83
CA VAL A 154 -38.84 -34.50 8.27
C VAL A 154 -39.10 -35.45 7.09
N GLY A 155 -38.15 -36.35 6.85
CA GLY A 155 -38.12 -37.25 5.69
C GLY A 155 -37.36 -36.70 4.48
N ASN A 156 -36.97 -35.42 4.48
CA ASN A 156 -36.22 -34.81 3.38
C ASN A 156 -34.71 -34.89 3.62
N LEU A 157 -33.96 -34.92 2.51
CA LEU A 157 -32.51 -34.74 2.49
C LEU A 157 -32.18 -33.25 2.55
N VAL A 158 -31.34 -32.87 3.50
CA VAL A 158 -30.91 -31.49 3.78
C VAL A 158 -29.42 -31.45 4.06
N TYR A 159 -28.83 -30.25 4.01
CA TYR A 159 -27.45 -29.98 4.44
C TYR A 159 -27.37 -28.59 5.05
N LEU A 160 -26.27 -28.31 5.75
CA LEU A 160 -25.96 -26.98 6.27
C LEU A 160 -25.02 -26.27 5.32
N ARG A 161 -25.26 -24.97 5.12
CA ARG A 161 -24.38 -24.07 4.39
C ARG A 161 -23.92 -22.94 5.30
N LEU A 162 -22.62 -22.80 5.47
CA LEU A 162 -21.98 -21.66 6.12
C LEU A 162 -21.56 -20.67 5.02
N VAL A 163 -22.00 -19.42 5.11
CA VAL A 163 -21.72 -18.35 4.14
C VAL A 163 -21.02 -17.19 4.83
N ASP A 164 -19.81 -16.86 4.38
CA ASP A 164 -19.06 -15.70 4.83
C ASP A 164 -18.51 -14.92 3.65
N LYS A 165 -19.07 -13.73 3.40
CA LYS A 165 -18.71 -12.87 2.26
C LYS A 165 -18.42 -11.42 2.65
N HIS A 166 -18.18 -11.15 3.93
CA HIS A 166 -18.01 -9.79 4.43
C HIS A 166 -16.57 -9.59 4.93
N THR A 167 -15.89 -8.53 4.47
CA THR A 167 -14.47 -8.29 4.81
C THR A 167 -14.24 -7.22 5.89
N GLY A 168 -15.29 -6.51 6.30
CA GLY A 168 -15.22 -5.54 7.40
C GLY A 168 -15.34 -6.23 8.77
N GLY A 169 -15.17 -5.45 9.85
CA GLY A 169 -15.18 -5.99 11.21
C GLY A 169 -16.42 -6.85 11.52
N TRP A 170 -16.19 -7.96 12.23
CA TRP A 170 -17.16 -9.05 12.42
C TRP A 170 -17.54 -9.78 11.12
N GLY A 171 -16.70 -9.70 10.09
CA GLY A 171 -16.82 -10.45 8.85
C GLY A 171 -16.37 -11.89 9.02
N HIS A 172 -16.97 -12.61 9.97
CA HIS A 172 -16.66 -14.01 10.23
C HIS A 172 -17.77 -14.74 10.97
N ILE A 173 -17.68 -16.07 10.98
CA ILE A 173 -18.57 -17.00 11.68
C ILE A 173 -17.73 -17.95 12.54
N THR A 174 -18.20 -18.20 13.75
CA THR A 174 -17.78 -19.36 14.55
C THR A 174 -18.96 -20.31 14.71
N PHE A 175 -18.76 -21.61 14.48
CA PHE A 175 -19.84 -22.60 14.42
C PHE A 175 -19.45 -23.90 15.10
N ASP A 176 -20.36 -24.46 15.90
CA ASP A 176 -20.09 -25.65 16.70
C ASP A 176 -21.37 -26.42 17.12
N ASP A 177 -21.20 -27.63 17.65
CA ASP A 177 -22.19 -28.45 18.36
C ASP A 177 -23.56 -28.57 17.65
N PHE A 178 -23.54 -28.81 16.34
CA PHE A 178 -24.77 -29.10 15.61
C PHE A 178 -25.27 -30.50 15.94
N SER A 179 -26.56 -30.63 16.22
CA SER A 179 -27.22 -31.92 16.42
C SER A 179 -28.61 -31.97 15.78
N ALA A 180 -28.91 -33.10 15.14
CA ALA A 180 -30.22 -33.40 14.55
C ALA A 180 -30.50 -34.90 14.64
N VAL A 181 -31.78 -35.29 14.77
CA VAL A 181 -32.17 -36.70 14.63
C VAL A 181 -32.25 -37.01 13.14
N GLY A 182 -31.44 -37.93 12.65
CA GLY A 182 -31.27 -38.16 11.22
C GLY A 182 -30.07 -39.04 10.89
N LYS A 183 -29.82 -39.23 9.61
CA LYS A 183 -28.70 -40.05 9.13
C LYS A 183 -28.02 -39.39 7.93
N ILE A 184 -26.69 -39.33 7.96
CA ILE A 184 -25.89 -38.88 6.81
C ILE A 184 -26.13 -39.82 5.63
N ASP A 185 -26.33 -39.26 4.44
CA ASP A 185 -26.44 -39.99 3.19
C ASP A 185 -25.17 -39.71 2.35
N PRO A 186 -24.19 -40.64 2.33
CA PRO A 186 -22.94 -40.45 1.60
C PRO A 186 -23.14 -40.29 0.09
N ALA A 187 -24.13 -40.97 -0.51
CA ALA A 187 -24.38 -40.90 -1.95
C ALA A 187 -24.97 -39.54 -2.34
N ALA A 188 -25.93 -39.04 -1.56
CA ALA A 188 -26.48 -37.70 -1.75
C ALA A 188 -25.43 -36.61 -1.46
N THR A 189 -24.53 -36.86 -0.51
CA THR A 189 -23.40 -35.97 -0.17
C THR A 189 -22.48 -35.75 -1.37
N GLU A 190 -21.96 -36.83 -1.97
CA GLU A 190 -21.09 -36.69 -3.14
C GLU A 190 -21.81 -36.06 -4.33
N LYS A 191 -23.10 -36.38 -4.53
CA LYS A 191 -23.92 -35.75 -5.59
C LYS A 191 -24.11 -34.24 -5.37
N ASN A 192 -24.33 -33.79 -4.13
CA ASN A 192 -24.47 -32.37 -3.80
C ASN A 192 -23.15 -31.63 -4.00
N PHE A 193 -22.02 -32.19 -3.57
CA PHE A 193 -20.71 -31.56 -3.79
C PHE A 193 -20.35 -31.48 -5.28
N ALA A 194 -20.66 -32.50 -6.07
CA ALA A 194 -20.51 -32.42 -7.53
C ALA A 194 -21.38 -31.30 -8.15
N ALA A 195 -22.64 -31.19 -7.70
CA ALA A 195 -23.54 -30.12 -8.15
C ALA A 195 -23.07 -28.71 -7.71
N ALA A 196 -22.51 -28.57 -6.51
CA ALA A 196 -21.92 -27.31 -6.03
C ALA A 196 -20.74 -26.87 -6.89
N GLY A 197 -19.82 -27.79 -7.24
CA GLY A 197 -18.72 -27.52 -8.16
C GLY A 197 -19.21 -27.09 -9.55
N LEU A 198 -20.26 -27.73 -10.06
CA LEU A 198 -20.86 -27.40 -11.36
C LEU A 198 -21.54 -26.03 -11.36
N ARG A 199 -22.21 -25.63 -10.26
CA ARG A 199 -22.78 -24.29 -10.08
C ARG A 199 -21.70 -23.20 -10.06
N LEU A 200 -20.54 -23.48 -9.46
CA LEU A 200 -19.41 -22.55 -9.46
C LEU A 200 -18.86 -22.36 -10.87
N GLN A 201 -18.58 -23.47 -11.58
CA GLN A 201 -18.14 -23.42 -12.98
C GLN A 201 -19.12 -22.66 -13.87
N LEU A 202 -20.43 -22.84 -13.63
CA LEU A 202 -21.46 -22.13 -14.36
C LEU A 202 -21.40 -20.61 -14.14
N ARG A 203 -21.22 -20.15 -12.90
CA ARG A 203 -21.04 -18.72 -12.60
C ARG A 203 -19.79 -18.16 -13.27
N GLU A 204 -18.69 -18.90 -13.25
CA GLU A 204 -17.44 -18.49 -13.89
C GLU A 204 -17.59 -18.38 -15.42
N VAL A 205 -18.21 -19.39 -16.05
CA VAL A 205 -18.49 -19.38 -17.49
C VAL A 205 -19.44 -18.24 -17.84
N GLN A 206 -20.48 -17.99 -17.05
CA GLN A 206 -21.41 -16.89 -17.27
C GLN A 206 -20.69 -15.53 -17.18
N ALA A 207 -19.90 -15.30 -16.13
CA ALA A 207 -19.15 -14.06 -15.99
C ALA A 207 -18.19 -13.83 -17.17
N ARG A 208 -17.55 -14.89 -17.67
CA ARG A 208 -16.69 -14.82 -18.86
C ARG A 208 -17.48 -14.55 -20.14
N LEU A 209 -18.68 -15.13 -20.30
CA LEU A 209 -19.59 -14.84 -21.42
C LEU A 209 -20.12 -13.41 -21.39
N ASP A 210 -20.40 -12.88 -20.20
CA ASP A 210 -20.83 -11.49 -20.01
C ASP A 210 -19.71 -10.51 -20.36
N ALA A 211 -18.45 -10.91 -20.11
CA ALA A 211 -17.26 -10.14 -20.48
C ALA A 211 -16.90 -10.21 -21.98
N VAL A 212 -17.49 -11.11 -22.77
CA VAL A 212 -17.25 -11.15 -24.22
C VAL A 212 -17.80 -9.88 -24.88
N ASN A 213 -16.91 -9.11 -25.50
CA ASN A 213 -17.22 -7.84 -26.16
C ASN A 213 -16.78 -7.85 -27.65
N PRO A 214 -17.65 -8.33 -28.56
CA PRO A 214 -17.37 -8.34 -30.00
C PRO A 214 -17.19 -6.95 -30.59
N ASP A 215 -17.89 -5.94 -30.07
CA ASP A 215 -17.83 -4.56 -30.57
C ASP A 215 -16.46 -3.91 -30.30
N ALA A 216 -15.86 -4.20 -29.14
CA ALA A 216 -14.49 -3.80 -28.84
C ALA A 216 -13.50 -4.42 -29.83
N LEU A 217 -13.62 -5.72 -30.12
CA LEU A 217 -12.76 -6.40 -31.09
C LEU A 217 -12.97 -5.86 -32.51
N ARG A 218 -14.22 -5.60 -32.90
CA ARG A 218 -14.57 -4.97 -34.19
C ARG A 218 -13.91 -3.60 -34.34
N SER A 219 -14.01 -2.77 -33.31
CA SER A 219 -13.41 -1.43 -33.28
C SER A 219 -11.89 -1.49 -33.41
N ALA A 220 -11.24 -2.42 -32.70
CA ALA A 220 -9.80 -2.63 -32.81
C ALA A 220 -9.39 -3.11 -34.22
N ILE A 221 -10.11 -4.06 -34.82
CA ILE A 221 -9.82 -4.53 -36.19
C ILE A 221 -9.97 -3.39 -37.21
N GLN A 222 -11.02 -2.58 -37.09
CA GLN A 222 -11.26 -1.43 -37.97
C GLN A 222 -10.17 -0.38 -37.82
N ASP A 223 -9.76 -0.07 -36.59
CA ASP A 223 -8.66 0.86 -36.33
C ASP A 223 -7.35 0.36 -36.94
N LEU A 224 -7.02 -0.92 -36.77
CA LEU A 224 -5.80 -1.51 -37.37
C LEU A 224 -5.84 -1.49 -38.90
N MET A 225 -6.99 -1.74 -39.51
CA MET A 225 -7.15 -1.62 -40.96
C MET A 225 -6.95 -0.18 -41.45
N GLN A 226 -7.43 0.81 -40.70
CA GLN A 226 -7.30 2.22 -41.04
C GLN A 226 -5.86 2.74 -40.82
N SER A 227 -5.28 2.41 -39.68
CA SER A 227 -3.94 2.86 -39.26
C SER A 227 -2.82 2.14 -40.03
N PHE A 228 -3.06 0.88 -40.43
CA PHE A 228 -2.05 0.02 -41.06
C PHE A 228 -2.58 -0.80 -42.25
N PRO A 229 -3.14 -0.16 -43.30
CA PRO A 229 -3.85 -0.86 -44.38
C PRO A 229 -2.99 -1.90 -45.13
N THR A 230 -1.68 -1.68 -45.23
CA THR A 230 -0.74 -2.60 -45.90
C THR A 230 -0.08 -3.61 -44.96
N ARG A 231 -0.03 -3.32 -43.66
CA ARG A 231 0.62 -4.19 -42.65
C ARG A 231 -0.37 -5.07 -41.88
N TYR A 232 -1.67 -4.81 -42.00
CA TYR A 232 -2.75 -5.62 -41.43
C TYR A 232 -3.70 -6.18 -42.50
N PRO A 233 -3.20 -6.99 -43.46
CA PRO A 233 -3.94 -7.36 -44.67
C PRO A 233 -5.14 -8.29 -44.40
N ARG A 234 -5.16 -8.99 -43.26
CA ARG A 234 -6.22 -9.95 -42.90
C ARG A 234 -7.42 -9.31 -42.20
N GLY A 235 -7.46 -7.98 -42.04
CA GLY A 235 -8.53 -7.30 -41.32
C GLY A 235 -9.95 -7.62 -41.82
N GLN A 236 -10.16 -7.66 -43.14
CA GLN A 236 -11.47 -8.05 -43.71
C GLN A 236 -11.85 -9.51 -43.41
N GLU A 237 -10.88 -10.43 -43.47
CA GLU A 237 -11.08 -11.83 -43.09
C GLU A 237 -11.53 -11.93 -41.62
N PHE A 238 -10.87 -11.18 -40.73
CA PHE A 238 -11.23 -11.16 -39.32
C PHE A 238 -12.62 -10.56 -39.06
N LEU A 239 -13.02 -9.48 -39.74
CA LEU A 239 -14.38 -8.95 -39.63
C LEU A 239 -15.45 -9.96 -40.08
N GLY A 240 -15.16 -10.72 -41.15
CA GLY A 240 -16.03 -11.80 -41.63
C GLY A 240 -16.20 -12.91 -40.58
N ARG A 241 -15.10 -13.37 -39.98
CA ARG A 241 -15.10 -14.40 -38.91
C ARG A 241 -15.77 -13.89 -37.63
N LEU A 242 -15.52 -12.65 -37.23
CA LEU A 242 -16.16 -12.02 -36.06
C LEU A 242 -17.68 -12.02 -36.18
N SER A 243 -18.20 -11.73 -37.37
CA SER A 243 -19.65 -11.74 -37.64
C SER A 243 -20.28 -13.14 -37.47
N GLN A 244 -19.49 -14.21 -37.60
CA GLN A 244 -19.95 -15.58 -37.30
C GLN A 244 -19.95 -15.84 -35.79
N TYR A 245 -18.93 -15.36 -35.07
CA TYR A 245 -18.88 -15.46 -33.61
C TYR A 245 -19.97 -14.65 -32.92
N GLU A 246 -20.37 -13.50 -33.43
CA GLU A 246 -21.50 -12.71 -32.91
C GLU A 246 -22.81 -13.50 -32.98
N LYS A 247 -23.07 -14.20 -34.10
CA LYS A 247 -24.24 -15.07 -34.23
C LYS A 247 -24.20 -16.22 -33.23
N ARG A 248 -23.05 -16.90 -33.13
CA ARG A 248 -22.85 -17.99 -32.16
C ARG A 248 -22.96 -17.51 -30.70
N LEU A 249 -22.49 -16.31 -30.38
CA LEU A 249 -22.64 -15.71 -29.06
C LEU A 249 -24.13 -15.49 -28.74
N ALA A 250 -24.89 -14.98 -29.70
CA ALA A 250 -26.33 -14.82 -29.55
C ALA A 250 -27.03 -16.17 -29.35
N GLU A 251 -26.62 -17.23 -30.06
CA GLU A 251 -27.13 -18.60 -29.86
C GLU A 251 -26.79 -19.15 -28.47
N VAL A 252 -25.54 -19.01 -28.02
CA VAL A 252 -25.08 -19.43 -26.68
C VAL A 252 -25.82 -18.66 -25.58
N ARG A 253 -26.09 -17.36 -25.77
CA ARG A 253 -26.90 -16.55 -24.84
C ARG A 253 -28.40 -16.89 -24.92
N ALA A 254 -28.95 -17.14 -26.11
CA ALA A 254 -30.37 -17.40 -26.33
C ALA A 254 -30.80 -18.84 -25.97
N GLY A 255 -29.88 -19.80 -25.99
CA GLY A 255 -30.07 -21.12 -25.39
C GLY A 255 -30.34 -21.08 -23.87
N GLY A 256 -30.18 -19.91 -23.23
CA GLY A 256 -30.58 -19.65 -21.86
C GLY A 256 -31.97 -19.04 -21.76
N PRO A 257 -32.97 -19.85 -21.34
CA PRO A 257 -33.59 -19.60 -20.06
C PRO A 257 -33.79 -20.91 -19.30
N ASN A 258 -32.72 -21.50 -18.76
CA ASN A 258 -32.74 -22.52 -17.70
C ASN A 258 -31.33 -23.03 -17.31
N LEU A 259 -30.32 -22.16 -17.26
CA LEU A 259 -29.09 -22.52 -16.53
C LEU A 259 -29.36 -22.60 -15.01
N PHE A 260 -30.44 -21.96 -14.54
CA PHE A 260 -31.04 -22.15 -13.22
C PHE A 260 -32.57 -22.15 -13.38
N GLY A 261 -33.25 -23.20 -12.90
CA GLY A 261 -34.71 -23.19 -12.80
C GLY A 261 -35.15 -22.09 -11.83
N SER A 262 -35.92 -21.13 -12.29
CA SER A 262 -36.74 -20.25 -11.45
C SER A 262 -38.06 -19.94 -12.18
N PRO A 263 -39.15 -19.71 -11.43
CA PRO A 263 -40.51 -19.84 -11.95
C PRO A 263 -40.80 -18.73 -12.96
N GLY A 264 -41.55 -19.09 -14.01
CA GLY A 264 -41.83 -18.21 -15.15
C GLY A 264 -42.49 -16.88 -14.81
N PRO A 265 -42.47 -15.93 -15.75
CA PRO A 265 -43.01 -14.59 -15.53
C PRO A 265 -44.53 -14.64 -15.39
N ASN A 266 -45.04 -14.15 -14.25
CA ASN A 266 -46.43 -13.75 -14.15
C ASN A 266 -46.67 -12.63 -15.17
N LYS A 267 -47.51 -12.91 -16.17
CA LYS A 267 -48.11 -11.89 -17.01
C LYS A 267 -48.95 -10.97 -16.11
N LEU A 268 -48.45 -9.76 -15.86
CA LEU A 268 -49.28 -8.64 -15.45
C LEU A 268 -49.26 -7.64 -16.60
N GLY A 269 -50.46 -7.39 -17.14
CA GLY A 269 -50.67 -6.50 -18.27
C GLY A 269 -50.24 -5.07 -17.96
N THR A 270 -49.85 -4.38 -19.02
CA THR A 270 -49.74 -2.92 -19.08
C THR A 270 -51.00 -2.24 -18.54
N PRO A 271 -50.83 -1.13 -17.83
CA PRO A 271 -51.37 0.11 -18.37
C PRO A 271 -50.38 1.29 -18.35
N THR A 272 -50.63 2.14 -19.33
CA THR A 272 -50.09 3.45 -19.67
C THR A 272 -50.17 4.49 -18.55
N ASP A 273 -49.23 5.45 -18.59
CA ASP A 273 -49.29 6.87 -18.25
C ASP A 273 -49.98 7.37 -16.95
N GLY A 274 -49.26 8.23 -16.22
CA GLY A 274 -49.88 9.31 -15.42
C GLY A 274 -49.39 9.50 -13.98
N THR A 275 -48.56 10.51 -13.78
CA THR A 275 -48.57 11.52 -12.69
C THR A 275 -48.74 11.14 -11.19
N ALA A 276 -47.77 11.63 -10.40
CA ALA A 276 -47.87 12.36 -9.11
C ALA A 276 -48.27 11.66 -7.78
N ALA A 277 -47.35 11.85 -6.81
CA ALA A 277 -47.51 12.23 -5.39
C ALA A 277 -48.12 11.27 -4.32
N ASP A 278 -47.44 11.33 -3.16
CA ASP A 278 -47.86 11.15 -1.76
C ASP A 278 -47.85 9.78 -1.02
N GLN A 279 -47.03 9.79 0.04
CA GLN A 279 -47.25 9.39 1.45
C GLN A 279 -47.77 7.99 1.86
N ALA A 280 -46.85 7.20 2.43
CA ALA A 280 -46.92 6.51 3.75
C ALA A 280 -48.10 5.51 4.06
N PRO A 281 -48.14 4.83 5.23
CA PRO A 281 -47.48 3.54 5.44
C PRO A 281 -48.39 2.39 5.95
N LEU A 282 -47.84 1.16 5.93
CA LEU A 282 -48.07 0.00 6.81
C LEU A 282 -49.42 -0.15 7.54
N LYS A 283 -50.14 -1.25 7.26
CA LYS A 283 -51.03 -1.90 8.25
C LYS A 283 -51.09 -3.43 8.10
N GLN A 284 -50.88 -4.09 9.24
CA GLN A 284 -51.12 -5.50 9.54
C GLN A 284 -52.61 -5.87 9.44
N ILE A 285 -52.89 -7.15 9.14
CA ILE A 285 -54.03 -8.03 9.55
C ILE A 285 -53.55 -9.43 9.10
N ARG A 286 -53.27 -10.48 9.90
CA ARG A 286 -53.91 -11.22 11.01
C ARG A 286 -55.23 -11.96 10.68
N ASP A 287 -55.07 -13.29 10.63
CA ASP A 287 -55.98 -14.38 11.04
C ASP A 287 -57.21 -14.78 10.19
N GLY A 288 -57.32 -16.10 9.92
CA GLY A 288 -58.60 -16.81 10.05
C GLY A 288 -59.04 -17.90 9.04
N GLY A 289 -58.34 -19.05 8.93
CA GLY A 289 -58.84 -20.43 8.69
C GLY A 289 -59.74 -20.80 7.46
N PRO A 290 -60.18 -22.07 7.30
CA PRO A 290 -59.56 -23.37 7.62
C PRO A 290 -59.49 -24.37 6.42
N ASN A 291 -58.62 -25.37 6.57
CA ASN A 291 -58.59 -26.73 5.99
C ASN A 291 -59.43 -27.08 4.74
N LEU A 292 -58.73 -27.53 3.69
CA LEU A 292 -59.18 -28.67 2.87
C LEU A 292 -57.99 -29.63 2.64
N PHE A 293 -58.10 -30.81 3.23
CA PHE A 293 -57.20 -31.94 3.05
C PHE A 293 -57.35 -32.50 1.63
N GLY A 294 -56.27 -32.48 0.87
CA GLY A 294 -56.09 -33.27 -0.35
C GLY A 294 -54.82 -34.11 -0.20
N THR A 295 -55.00 -35.39 0.11
CA THR A 295 -53.93 -36.39 0.16
C THR A 295 -53.41 -36.68 -1.24
N SER A 296 -52.15 -36.37 -1.52
CA SER A 296 -51.44 -36.90 -2.69
C SER A 296 -50.00 -37.25 -2.32
N ALA A 297 -49.59 -38.44 -2.77
CA ALA A 297 -48.32 -39.14 -2.64
C ALA A 297 -47.03 -38.27 -2.70
N PRO A 298 -45.89 -38.77 -2.17
CA PRO A 298 -44.62 -38.05 -2.16
C PRO A 298 -44.15 -37.81 -3.60
N ASN A 299 -44.27 -36.55 -4.06
CA ASN A 299 -43.64 -36.12 -5.29
C ASN A 299 -42.11 -36.18 -5.10
N LYS A 300 -41.46 -37.06 -5.87
CA LYS A 300 -40.02 -37.03 -6.09
C LYS A 300 -39.64 -35.64 -6.59
N LEU A 301 -39.10 -34.80 -5.70
CA LEU A 301 -38.37 -33.58 -6.08
C LEU A 301 -37.10 -34.02 -6.82
N GLY A 302 -37.22 -34.14 -8.15
CA GLY A 302 -36.08 -34.21 -9.03
C GLY A 302 -35.29 -32.92 -8.92
N THR A 303 -34.01 -33.04 -8.56
CA THR A 303 -33.02 -31.95 -8.59
C THR A 303 -33.02 -31.28 -9.97
N PRO A 304 -33.14 -29.94 -10.09
CA PRO A 304 -32.81 -29.26 -11.33
C PRO A 304 -31.31 -29.48 -11.58
N GLY A 305 -30.99 -30.29 -12.57
CA GLY A 305 -29.60 -30.51 -12.99
C GLY A 305 -29.14 -29.32 -13.83
N VAL A 306 -27.93 -28.82 -13.56
CA VAL A 306 -27.23 -27.93 -14.48
C VAL A 306 -27.00 -28.69 -15.79
N ASP A 307 -27.32 -28.07 -16.93
CA ASP A 307 -27.07 -28.66 -18.25
C ASP A 307 -25.56 -28.63 -18.55
N GLU A 308 -24.88 -29.74 -18.26
CA GLU A 308 -23.45 -29.92 -18.52
C GLU A 308 -23.08 -29.75 -20.01
N ALA A 309 -24.00 -30.06 -20.93
CA ALA A 309 -23.76 -29.89 -22.36
C ALA A 309 -23.78 -28.41 -22.74
N ALA A 310 -24.72 -27.63 -22.20
CA ALA A 310 -24.75 -26.18 -22.37
C ALA A 310 -23.53 -25.50 -21.75
N LEU A 311 -23.10 -25.95 -20.55
CA LEU A 311 -21.88 -25.44 -19.90
C LEU A 311 -20.64 -25.74 -20.76
N LYS A 312 -20.53 -26.95 -21.29
CA LYS A 312 -19.44 -27.34 -22.19
C LYS A 312 -19.46 -26.51 -23.48
N GLN A 313 -20.62 -26.33 -24.09
CA GLN A 313 -20.78 -25.52 -25.32
C GLN A 313 -20.35 -24.06 -25.09
N ALA A 314 -20.75 -23.47 -23.96
CA ALA A 314 -20.33 -22.13 -23.56
C ALA A 314 -18.81 -22.05 -23.32
N GLY A 315 -18.24 -23.04 -22.64
CA GLY A 315 -16.80 -23.16 -22.41
C GLY A 315 -16.00 -23.28 -23.71
N ASP A 316 -16.45 -24.13 -24.65
CA ASP A 316 -15.85 -24.32 -25.97
C ASP A 316 -15.92 -23.01 -26.78
N PHE A 317 -17.08 -22.35 -26.80
CA PHE A 317 -17.24 -21.04 -27.43
C PHE A 317 -16.26 -20.00 -26.86
N LEU A 318 -16.15 -19.88 -25.53
CA LEU A 318 -15.24 -18.94 -24.88
C LEU A 318 -13.78 -19.21 -25.26
N ALA A 319 -13.37 -20.47 -25.30
CA ALA A 319 -12.02 -20.85 -25.69
C ALA A 319 -11.74 -20.50 -27.16
N GLU A 320 -12.66 -20.83 -28.08
CA GLU A 320 -12.53 -20.52 -29.49
C GLU A 320 -12.55 -19.02 -29.77
N PHE A 321 -13.45 -18.26 -29.13
CA PHE A 321 -13.51 -16.81 -29.27
C PHE A 321 -12.24 -16.15 -28.75
N SER A 322 -11.73 -16.58 -27.58
CA SER A 322 -10.47 -16.07 -27.03
C SER A 322 -9.29 -16.35 -27.95
N ALA A 323 -9.25 -17.54 -28.56
CA ALA A 323 -8.21 -17.90 -29.53
C ALA A 323 -8.30 -17.05 -30.80
N PHE A 324 -9.51 -16.80 -31.30
CA PHE A 324 -9.74 -15.91 -32.44
C PHE A 324 -9.38 -14.45 -32.14
N GLN A 325 -9.81 -13.93 -30.99
CA GLN A 325 -9.44 -12.58 -30.53
C GLN A 325 -7.93 -12.44 -30.44
N ARG A 326 -7.24 -13.43 -29.85
CA ARG A 326 -5.78 -13.48 -29.81
C ARG A 326 -5.16 -13.51 -31.20
N GLU A 327 -5.69 -14.31 -32.13
CA GLU A 327 -5.19 -14.35 -33.51
C GLU A 327 -5.30 -12.97 -34.20
N ALA A 328 -6.47 -12.34 -34.11
CA ALA A 328 -6.72 -11.05 -34.74
C ALA A 328 -5.85 -9.93 -34.15
N LEU A 329 -5.71 -9.90 -32.81
CA LEU A 329 -4.98 -8.83 -32.13
C LEU A 329 -3.47 -9.07 -32.03
N ALA A 330 -3.00 -10.32 -32.00
CA ALA A 330 -1.57 -10.62 -32.13
C ALA A 330 -1.03 -10.27 -33.52
N ALA A 331 -1.90 -10.28 -34.55
CA ALA A 331 -1.56 -9.80 -35.89
C ALA A 331 -1.45 -8.26 -35.98
N ASN A 332 -1.72 -7.51 -34.89
CA ASN A 332 -1.50 -6.07 -34.83
C ASN A 332 -0.05 -5.72 -35.24
N PRO A 333 0.19 -4.84 -36.23
CA PRO A 333 1.54 -4.49 -36.67
C PRO A 333 2.44 -3.85 -35.61
N LEU A 334 1.85 -3.29 -34.54
CA LEU A 334 2.56 -2.81 -33.36
C LEU A 334 3.01 -3.94 -32.41
N VAL A 335 2.57 -5.18 -32.66
CA VAL A 335 2.92 -6.37 -31.88
C VAL A 335 3.71 -7.37 -32.74
N CYS A 336 3.22 -7.76 -33.91
CA CYS A 336 3.89 -8.74 -34.78
C CYS A 336 4.98 -8.16 -35.68
N GLY A 337 5.09 -6.83 -35.76
CA GLY A 337 6.08 -6.16 -36.61
C GLY A 337 7.52 -6.25 -36.09
N GLN A 338 7.69 -6.65 -34.83
CA GLN A 338 8.98 -6.73 -34.16
C GLN A 338 8.91 -7.72 -32.98
N PRO A 339 10.05 -8.26 -32.51
CA PRO A 339 10.08 -9.03 -31.27
C PRO A 339 9.67 -8.17 -30.06
N ILE A 340 9.01 -8.79 -29.09
CA ILE A 340 8.68 -8.20 -27.80
C ILE A 340 9.66 -8.76 -26.75
N LEU A 341 10.45 -7.89 -26.15
CA LEU A 341 11.28 -8.16 -24.99
C LEU A 341 10.40 -8.35 -23.75
N PHE A 342 10.77 -9.26 -22.86
CA PHE A 342 10.13 -9.45 -21.56
C PHE A 342 11.08 -10.11 -20.56
N VAL A 343 10.73 -10.00 -19.29
CA VAL A 343 11.41 -10.64 -18.16
C VAL A 343 10.58 -11.81 -17.66
N VAL A 344 11.26 -12.91 -17.33
CA VAL A 344 10.69 -14.03 -16.59
C VAL A 344 11.24 -13.96 -15.16
N ARG A 345 10.36 -13.90 -14.15
CA ARG A 345 10.75 -13.94 -12.73
C ARG A 345 9.58 -14.39 -11.86
N HIS A 346 9.85 -14.78 -10.62
CA HIS A 346 8.77 -14.91 -9.64
C HIS A 346 8.16 -13.55 -9.34
N GLN A 347 6.86 -13.53 -9.04
CA GLN A 347 6.24 -12.37 -8.41
C GLN A 347 6.96 -12.08 -7.09
N TYR A 348 7.17 -10.80 -6.78
CA TYR A 348 7.84 -10.38 -5.55
C TYR A 348 7.09 -10.89 -4.32
N LYS A 349 7.82 -11.33 -3.30
CA LYS A 349 7.19 -11.69 -2.01
C LYS A 349 6.57 -10.45 -1.39
N PRO A 350 5.39 -10.57 -0.73
CA PRO A 350 4.80 -9.45 -0.02
C PRO A 350 5.74 -8.88 1.04
N ASP A 351 5.80 -7.55 1.10
CA ASP A 351 6.50 -6.81 2.13
C ASP A 351 5.66 -5.64 2.66
N HIS A 352 6.25 -4.76 3.46
CA HIS A 352 5.54 -3.68 4.10
C HIS A 352 5.12 -2.59 3.10
N HIS A 353 5.94 -2.26 2.10
CA HIS A 353 5.66 -1.25 1.07
C HIS A 353 5.96 -1.71 -0.35
N ASN A 354 5.33 -1.04 -1.31
CA ASN A 354 5.50 -1.29 -2.76
C ASN A 354 6.94 -1.05 -3.27
N THR A 355 7.76 -0.26 -2.57
CA THR A 355 9.16 0.02 -2.92
C THR A 355 10.12 -1.10 -2.52
N GLU A 356 9.67 -2.11 -1.78
CA GLU A 356 10.53 -3.07 -1.07
C GLU A 356 10.90 -4.29 -1.93
N THR A 357 11.26 -4.05 -3.19
CA THR A 357 11.56 -5.09 -4.19
C THR A 357 13.05 -5.34 -4.42
N MET A 358 13.92 -4.58 -3.75
CA MET A 358 15.39 -4.69 -3.89
C MET A 358 15.96 -5.88 -3.12
N PHE A 359 15.41 -6.17 -1.93
CA PHE A 359 15.92 -7.19 -0.99
C PHE A 359 17.45 -7.13 -0.82
N GLN A 360 17.97 -5.90 -0.66
CA GLN A 360 19.40 -5.61 -0.57
C GLN A 360 20.04 -6.40 0.58
N THR A 361 21.28 -6.81 0.38
CA THR A 361 22.07 -7.59 1.32
C THR A 361 22.27 -6.83 2.63
N GLY A 362 22.00 -7.49 3.76
CA GLY A 362 22.13 -6.93 5.10
C GLY A 362 20.97 -6.05 5.56
N GLU A 363 19.95 -5.85 4.72
CA GLU A 363 18.73 -5.14 5.08
C GLU A 363 17.65 -6.08 5.63
N ILE A 364 16.63 -5.52 6.27
CA ILE A 364 15.62 -6.28 7.04
C ILE A 364 14.79 -7.27 6.21
N ASN A 365 14.79 -7.13 4.87
CA ASN A 365 14.04 -7.95 3.96
C ASN A 365 14.90 -8.82 3.02
N THR A 366 16.22 -8.92 3.24
CA THR A 366 17.11 -9.78 2.42
C THR A 366 16.57 -11.21 2.28
N THR A 367 15.98 -11.77 3.36
CA THR A 367 15.47 -13.15 3.40
C THR A 367 14.24 -13.39 2.52
N LYS A 368 13.64 -12.34 1.97
CA LYS A 368 12.48 -12.43 1.06
C LYS A 368 12.88 -12.54 -0.42
N PHE A 369 14.16 -12.39 -0.74
CA PHE A 369 14.63 -12.59 -2.11
C PHE A 369 14.33 -14.01 -2.59
N GLN A 370 13.82 -14.11 -3.82
CA GLN A 370 13.61 -15.36 -4.52
C GLN A 370 14.27 -15.26 -5.90
N GLY A 371 15.25 -16.13 -6.13
CA GLY A 371 15.95 -16.24 -7.41
C GLY A 371 15.17 -17.03 -8.45
N GLY A 372 15.66 -17.00 -9.69
CA GLY A 372 15.06 -17.64 -10.84
C GLY A 372 14.45 -16.61 -11.76
N GLY A 373 15.18 -16.27 -12.83
CA GLY A 373 14.68 -15.42 -13.88
C GLY A 373 15.50 -15.44 -15.16
N ALA A 374 15.01 -14.73 -16.17
CA ALA A 374 15.65 -14.57 -17.46
C ALA A 374 15.11 -13.32 -18.17
N MET A 375 15.87 -12.80 -19.13
CA MET A 375 15.38 -11.82 -20.09
C MET A 375 15.27 -12.47 -21.46
N LYS A 376 14.10 -12.41 -22.07
CA LYS A 376 13.74 -13.15 -23.28
C LYS A 376 13.05 -12.25 -24.30
N VAL A 377 12.96 -12.73 -25.53
CA VAL A 377 12.16 -12.12 -26.60
C VAL A 377 11.16 -13.12 -27.14
N VAL A 378 9.97 -12.66 -27.50
CA VAL A 378 8.94 -13.43 -28.21
C VAL A 378 8.60 -12.73 -29.53
N ASP A 379 8.63 -13.47 -30.64
CA ASP A 379 8.35 -12.96 -31.99
C ASP A 379 6.99 -13.45 -32.48
N PHE A 380 5.96 -12.60 -32.36
CA PHE A 380 4.61 -12.92 -32.81
C PHE A 380 4.46 -12.96 -34.34
N GLY A 381 5.36 -12.30 -35.08
CA GLY A 381 5.43 -12.40 -36.54
C GLY A 381 5.93 -13.77 -37.00
N LYS A 382 6.66 -14.49 -36.15
CA LYS A 382 7.14 -15.86 -36.36
C LYS A 382 6.39 -16.89 -35.53
N GLY A 383 5.10 -16.68 -35.29
CA GLY A 383 4.26 -17.67 -34.59
C GLY A 383 4.51 -17.77 -33.08
N GLY A 384 5.20 -16.80 -32.48
CA GLY A 384 5.48 -16.76 -31.04
C GLY A 384 6.77 -17.49 -30.65
N GLU A 385 7.76 -17.58 -31.54
CA GLU A 385 9.09 -18.11 -31.22
C GLU A 385 9.72 -17.33 -30.06
N VAL A 386 10.17 -18.05 -29.03
CA VAL A 386 10.82 -17.47 -27.84
C VAL A 386 12.31 -17.73 -27.88
N ARG A 387 13.11 -16.71 -27.53
CA ARG A 387 14.57 -16.80 -27.41
C ARG A 387 15.05 -16.12 -26.13
N THR A 388 15.90 -16.80 -25.35
CA THR A 388 16.55 -16.17 -24.19
C THR A 388 17.72 -15.29 -24.62
N LEU A 389 17.82 -14.09 -24.05
CA LEU A 389 18.96 -13.19 -24.19
C LEU A 389 19.93 -13.29 -23.01
N VAL A 390 19.40 -13.35 -21.79
CA VAL A 390 20.17 -13.43 -20.54
C VAL A 390 19.49 -14.42 -19.60
N GLU A 391 20.26 -15.37 -19.06
CA GLU A 391 19.81 -16.33 -18.05
C GLU A 391 20.26 -15.90 -16.64
N ALA A 392 19.38 -16.01 -15.65
CA ALA A 392 19.68 -15.74 -14.25
C ALA A 392 19.02 -16.81 -13.34
N PRO A 393 19.47 -18.08 -13.40
CA PRO A 393 18.79 -19.20 -12.76
C PRO A 393 18.73 -19.10 -11.22
N GLU A 394 19.73 -18.46 -10.61
CA GLU A 394 19.75 -18.17 -9.16
C GLU A 394 19.44 -16.70 -8.85
N GLY A 395 19.36 -15.87 -9.89
CA GLY A 395 19.30 -14.42 -9.82
C GLY A 395 17.96 -13.87 -10.31
N VAL A 396 17.91 -12.57 -10.51
CA VAL A 396 16.76 -11.87 -11.11
C VAL A 396 17.30 -10.81 -12.06
N VAL A 397 16.78 -10.80 -13.28
CA VAL A 397 16.85 -9.67 -14.22
C VAL A 397 15.56 -8.86 -14.05
N ARG A 398 15.63 -7.53 -14.11
CA ARG A 398 14.48 -6.63 -14.03
C ARG A 398 14.75 -5.29 -14.73
N ASP A 399 13.68 -4.55 -14.96
CA ASP A 399 13.66 -3.17 -15.48
C ASP A 399 14.51 -2.97 -16.75
N PRO A 400 14.36 -3.79 -17.81
CA PRO A 400 15.07 -3.55 -19.06
C PRO A 400 14.57 -2.28 -19.74
N GLU A 401 15.45 -1.60 -20.48
CA GLU A 401 15.10 -0.48 -21.34
C GLU A 401 15.86 -0.58 -22.66
N VAL A 402 15.13 -0.48 -23.77
CA VAL A 402 15.68 -0.60 -25.13
C VAL A 402 16.24 0.73 -25.60
N HIS A 403 17.51 0.72 -26.02
CA HIS A 403 18.18 1.90 -26.60
C HIS A 403 17.45 2.40 -27.84
N PHE A 404 17.49 3.71 -28.12
CA PHE A 404 16.80 4.32 -29.27
C PHE A 404 17.08 3.63 -30.62
N SER A 405 18.28 3.06 -30.78
CA SER A 405 18.64 2.32 -32.00
C SER A 405 18.01 0.93 -32.14
N GLY A 406 17.38 0.38 -31.09
CA GLY A 406 16.88 -1.00 -31.04
C GLY A 406 17.96 -2.09 -30.92
N ARG A 407 19.25 -1.73 -30.83
CA ARG A 407 20.39 -2.66 -30.87
C ARG A 407 20.99 -3.04 -29.52
N LYS A 408 20.67 -2.30 -28.45
CA LYS A 408 21.20 -2.49 -27.11
C LYS A 408 20.10 -2.37 -26.07
N ILE A 409 20.27 -3.05 -24.94
CA ILE A 409 19.34 -3.09 -23.82
C ILE A 409 20.16 -2.80 -22.56
N VAL A 410 19.73 -1.83 -21.77
CA VAL A 410 20.24 -1.62 -20.39
C VAL A 410 19.23 -2.24 -19.43
N PHE A 411 19.67 -2.84 -18.32
CA PHE A 411 18.78 -3.50 -17.35
C PHE A 411 19.47 -3.65 -15.99
N ALA A 412 18.71 -3.99 -14.95
CA ALA A 412 19.23 -4.32 -13.64
C ALA A 412 19.26 -5.84 -13.42
N MET A 413 20.33 -6.34 -12.81
CA MET A 413 20.47 -7.76 -12.52
C MET A 413 21.22 -7.99 -11.21
N ARG A 414 20.73 -8.96 -10.44
CA ARG A 414 21.47 -9.57 -9.32
C ARG A 414 21.67 -11.05 -9.58
N LYS A 415 22.85 -11.58 -9.25
CA LYS A 415 23.21 -12.97 -9.59
C LYS A 415 22.60 -14.00 -8.65
N ASN A 416 22.44 -13.68 -7.36
CA ASN A 416 21.84 -14.53 -6.33
C ASN A 416 21.55 -13.73 -5.05
N VAL A 417 21.20 -14.44 -3.97
CA VAL A 417 20.87 -13.85 -2.65
C VAL A 417 22.03 -13.11 -1.97
N LYS A 418 23.28 -13.44 -2.30
CA LYS A 418 24.50 -12.82 -1.74
C LYS A 418 24.99 -11.61 -2.56
N ASP A 419 24.35 -11.36 -3.70
CA ASP A 419 24.64 -10.23 -4.59
C ASP A 419 23.50 -9.21 -4.50
N ASP A 420 23.80 -7.96 -4.83
CA ASP A 420 22.84 -6.88 -4.95
C ASP A 420 22.55 -6.56 -6.43
N TYR A 421 21.59 -5.67 -6.71
CA TYR A 421 21.30 -5.28 -8.09
C TYR A 421 22.36 -4.33 -8.63
N HIS A 422 22.91 -4.64 -9.80
CA HIS A 422 23.80 -3.78 -10.58
C HIS A 422 23.20 -3.52 -11.96
N ILE A 423 23.65 -2.44 -12.61
CA ILE A 423 23.25 -2.11 -13.98
C ILE A 423 24.12 -2.87 -14.98
N TYR A 424 23.49 -3.46 -15.99
CA TYR A 424 24.13 -4.17 -17.09
C TYR A 424 23.65 -3.62 -18.45
N GLU A 425 24.45 -3.86 -19.48
CA GLU A 425 24.09 -3.62 -20.87
C GLU A 425 24.35 -4.90 -21.69
N VAL A 426 23.48 -5.19 -22.67
CA VAL A 426 23.61 -6.30 -23.61
C VAL A 426 23.15 -5.89 -25.01
N ASN A 427 23.66 -6.53 -26.05
CA ASN A 427 23.14 -6.34 -27.41
C ASN A 427 21.77 -7.02 -27.57
N ALA A 428 20.97 -6.55 -28.54
CA ALA A 428 19.65 -7.10 -28.85
C ALA A 428 19.67 -8.58 -29.29
N ASP A 429 20.83 -9.08 -29.71
CA ASP A 429 21.04 -10.49 -30.03
C ASP A 429 21.48 -11.34 -28.81
N GLY A 430 21.65 -10.74 -27.63
CA GLY A 430 22.11 -11.42 -26.41
C GLY A 430 23.63 -11.47 -26.25
N SER A 431 24.40 -10.97 -27.22
CA SER A 431 25.86 -10.89 -27.13
C SER A 431 26.32 -9.65 -26.33
N GLY A 432 27.60 -9.62 -25.93
CA GLY A 432 28.22 -8.41 -25.38
C GLY A 432 27.72 -8.00 -23.99
N LEU A 433 27.21 -8.94 -23.19
CA LEU A 433 26.78 -8.69 -21.81
C LEU A 433 27.91 -8.04 -20.99
N ARG A 434 27.64 -6.87 -20.41
CA ARG A 434 28.60 -6.07 -19.65
C ARG A 434 27.96 -5.47 -18.40
N GLN A 435 28.59 -5.65 -17.25
CA GLN A 435 28.24 -4.97 -15.99
C GLN A 435 28.79 -3.52 -16.01
N LEU A 436 28.01 -2.55 -15.58
CA LEU A 436 28.34 -1.11 -15.58
C LEU A 436 28.54 -0.53 -14.17
N THR A 437 27.87 -1.08 -13.16
CA THR A 437 28.03 -0.66 -11.75
C THR A 437 28.52 -1.81 -10.88
N PHE A 438 29.26 -1.50 -9.80
CA PHE A 438 30.01 -2.52 -9.05
C PHE A 438 30.00 -2.35 -7.53
N ALA A 439 29.26 -1.36 -6.99
CA ALA A 439 29.30 -1.04 -5.57
C ALA A 439 28.66 -2.13 -4.69
N SER A 440 29.39 -2.61 -3.68
CA SER A 440 28.86 -3.57 -2.70
C SER A 440 27.85 -2.96 -1.72
N GLY A 441 26.83 -3.72 -1.33
CA GLY A 441 25.83 -3.30 -0.35
C GLY A 441 24.95 -2.14 -0.85
N VAL A 442 24.81 -2.03 -2.18
CA VAL A 442 24.06 -1.01 -2.91
C VAL A 442 23.22 -1.73 -3.96
N SER A 443 21.99 -1.28 -4.18
CA SER A 443 21.15 -1.72 -5.28
C SER A 443 20.96 -0.57 -6.26
N ASP A 444 21.38 -0.78 -7.50
CA ASP A 444 21.10 0.09 -8.64
C ASP A 444 20.05 -0.61 -9.53
N ILE A 445 18.92 0.05 -9.77
CA ILE A 445 17.73 -0.47 -10.46
C ILE A 445 17.15 0.57 -11.43
N ASP A 446 16.14 0.20 -12.20
CA ASP A 446 15.37 1.08 -13.08
C ASP A 446 16.20 1.92 -14.09
N PRO A 447 17.17 1.35 -14.84
CA PRO A 447 17.97 2.13 -15.75
C PRO A 447 17.20 2.62 -16.97
N LEU A 448 17.51 3.83 -17.44
CA LEU A 448 17.03 4.36 -18.72
C LEU A 448 18.14 5.07 -19.50
N TYR A 449 18.03 5.02 -20.83
CA TYR A 449 18.88 5.81 -21.72
C TYR A 449 18.39 7.26 -21.83
N LEU A 450 19.33 8.20 -21.72
CA LEU A 450 19.12 9.62 -21.98
C LEU A 450 19.47 9.98 -23.44
N PRO A 451 18.98 11.11 -23.99
CA PRO A 451 19.21 11.50 -25.38
C PRO A 451 20.68 11.61 -25.81
N ASP A 452 21.59 11.83 -24.85
CA ASP A 452 23.04 11.94 -25.05
C ASP A 452 23.79 10.62 -24.79
N ASP A 453 23.06 9.50 -24.81
CA ASP A 453 23.55 8.13 -24.59
C ASP A 453 24.09 7.88 -23.17
N THR A 454 24.01 8.84 -22.26
CA THR A 454 24.20 8.61 -20.83
C THR A 454 23.03 7.82 -20.23
N ILE A 455 23.22 7.29 -19.02
CA ILE A 455 22.23 6.42 -18.37
C ILE A 455 21.82 7.08 -17.04
N ALA A 456 20.51 7.19 -16.82
CA ALA A 456 19.94 7.49 -15.51
C ALA A 456 19.38 6.21 -14.88
N PHE A 457 19.34 6.12 -13.55
CA PHE A 457 18.87 4.94 -12.82
C PHE A 457 18.51 5.32 -11.37
N SER A 458 17.78 4.46 -10.67
CA SER A 458 17.49 4.59 -9.24
C SER A 458 18.53 3.83 -8.43
N GLY A 459 19.05 4.40 -7.34
CA GLY A 459 20.10 3.76 -6.55
C GLY A 459 20.03 4.03 -5.06
N THR A 460 20.38 3.04 -4.24
CA THR A 460 20.56 3.18 -2.77
C THR A 460 21.96 3.68 -2.38
N ARG A 461 22.67 4.28 -3.35
CA ARG A 461 24.03 4.81 -3.19
C ARG A 461 24.14 5.89 -2.12
N GLU A 462 23.05 6.61 -1.84
CA GLU A 462 22.87 7.35 -0.59
C GLU A 462 22.14 6.46 0.44
N PRO A 463 22.85 5.93 1.47
CA PRO A 463 22.24 5.00 2.41
C PRO A 463 21.25 5.72 3.34
N LYS A 464 19.99 5.72 2.97
CA LYS A 464 18.89 6.33 3.73
C LYS A 464 17.67 5.41 3.81
N TYR A 465 16.85 5.62 4.82
CA TYR A 465 15.75 4.74 5.18
C TYR A 465 14.40 5.45 5.19
N CYS A 466 13.33 4.68 5.02
CA CYS A 466 11.96 5.16 5.18
C CYS A 466 11.77 5.83 6.54
N MET A 467 11.29 7.07 6.57
CA MET A 467 11.09 7.80 7.83
C MET A 467 10.08 7.09 8.74
N CYS A 468 8.96 6.61 8.17
CA CYS A 468 7.91 5.87 8.88
C CYS A 468 8.21 4.37 9.11
N ASN A 469 9.32 3.81 8.60
CA ASN A 469 9.72 2.41 8.84
C ASN A 469 11.26 2.21 8.80
N ARG A 470 11.78 1.11 8.22
CA ARG A 470 13.17 0.64 8.34
C ARG A 470 13.81 0.25 7.00
N HIS A 471 13.05 0.28 5.91
CA HIS A 471 13.53 -0.14 4.59
C HIS A 471 14.41 0.92 3.93
N ILE A 472 15.42 0.45 3.21
CA ILE A 472 16.35 1.28 2.43
C ILE A 472 15.63 1.93 1.25
N MET A 473 16.00 3.17 0.91
CA MET A 473 15.33 3.97 -0.11
C MET A 473 16.28 4.50 -1.19
N ALA A 474 15.83 4.48 -2.45
CA ALA A 474 16.61 4.92 -3.60
C ALA A 474 16.43 6.41 -3.93
N ASN A 475 17.38 6.99 -4.66
CA ASN A 475 17.23 8.28 -5.36
C ASN A 475 17.65 8.12 -6.83
N LEU A 476 17.39 9.13 -7.66
CA LEU A 476 17.88 9.17 -9.03
C LEU A 476 19.39 9.48 -9.11
N PHE A 477 20.09 8.71 -9.92
CA PHE A 477 21.50 8.86 -10.29
C PHE A 477 21.66 8.90 -11.81
N ARG A 478 22.81 9.40 -12.25
CA ARG A 478 23.22 9.44 -13.65
C ARG A 478 24.67 9.02 -13.82
N MET A 479 24.99 8.36 -14.92
CA MET A 479 26.33 7.94 -15.30
C MET A 479 26.57 8.03 -16.81
N ALA A 480 27.83 8.03 -17.22
CA ALA A 480 28.21 7.88 -18.62
C ALA A 480 27.88 6.46 -19.14
N ALA A 481 27.79 6.31 -20.47
CA ALA A 481 27.45 5.05 -21.14
C ALA A 481 28.37 3.85 -20.83
N ASP A 482 29.55 4.10 -20.26
CA ASP A 482 30.53 3.10 -19.87
C ASP A 482 30.59 2.84 -18.35
N GLY A 483 29.68 3.42 -17.58
CA GLY A 483 29.65 3.30 -16.12
C GLY A 483 30.49 4.34 -15.37
N ALA A 484 31.16 5.26 -16.08
CA ALA A 484 31.91 6.33 -15.42
C ALA A 484 30.99 7.41 -14.84
N ASN A 485 31.52 8.14 -13.86
CA ASN A 485 31.00 9.40 -13.37
C ASN A 485 29.57 9.31 -12.81
N ILE A 486 29.31 8.27 -12.04
CA ILE A 486 28.05 8.09 -11.32
C ILE A 486 27.87 9.24 -10.34
N HIS A 487 26.78 9.99 -10.47
CA HIS A 487 26.45 11.11 -9.59
C HIS A 487 24.96 11.22 -9.34
N GLN A 488 24.61 11.71 -8.15
CA GLN A 488 23.23 11.88 -7.70
C GLN A 488 22.58 13.09 -8.40
N ILE A 489 21.37 12.89 -8.91
CA ILE A 489 20.54 13.92 -9.57
C ILE A 489 19.19 14.16 -8.86
N GLY A 490 18.76 13.27 -7.96
CA GLY A 490 17.61 13.47 -7.07
C GLY A 490 18.00 13.42 -5.59
N LYS A 491 17.39 14.26 -4.76
CA LYS A 491 17.74 14.42 -3.33
C LYS A 491 16.56 14.32 -2.38
N ASN A 492 15.53 13.61 -2.80
CA ASN A 492 14.38 13.30 -1.97
C ASN A 492 14.79 12.46 -0.74
N THR A 493 14.09 12.58 0.39
CA THR A 493 14.42 11.85 1.64
C THR A 493 13.93 10.40 1.67
N LEU A 494 13.03 10.03 0.76
CA LEU A 494 12.47 8.68 0.64
C LEU A 494 12.82 8.10 -0.73
N PHE A 495 11.84 7.68 -1.53
CA PHE A 495 12.05 6.91 -2.75
C PHE A 495 11.88 7.75 -4.02
N GLU A 496 12.71 7.47 -5.01
CA GLU A 496 12.54 7.91 -6.41
C GLU A 496 12.84 6.70 -7.30
N GLY A 497 11.93 6.38 -8.22
CA GLY A 497 11.91 5.10 -8.95
C GLY A 497 11.39 5.18 -10.39
N HIS A 498 11.60 4.08 -11.12
CA HIS A 498 11.00 3.76 -12.44
C HIS A 498 10.94 4.95 -13.42
N GLY A 499 12.11 5.51 -13.73
CA GLY A 499 12.21 6.64 -14.65
C GLY A 499 11.90 6.27 -16.11
N ALA A 500 11.20 7.16 -16.83
CA ALA A 500 10.93 7.08 -18.25
C ALA A 500 11.22 8.43 -18.95
N LEU A 501 11.77 8.39 -20.15
CA LEU A 501 12.12 9.59 -20.89
C LEU A 501 10.91 10.17 -21.64
N MET A 502 10.57 11.42 -21.37
CA MET A 502 9.51 12.17 -22.05
C MET A 502 9.94 12.66 -23.44
N PRO A 503 8.99 12.90 -24.37
CA PRO A 503 9.29 13.43 -25.71
C PRO A 503 10.02 14.80 -25.71
N ASP A 504 9.86 15.59 -24.65
CA ASP A 504 10.52 16.89 -24.47
C ASP A 504 11.92 16.78 -23.83
N GLY A 505 12.39 15.56 -23.55
CA GLY A 505 13.70 15.28 -22.98
C GLY A 505 13.77 15.25 -21.45
N ARG A 506 12.66 15.53 -20.74
CA ARG A 506 12.59 15.37 -19.28
C ARG A 506 12.48 13.90 -18.88
N ILE A 507 12.86 13.60 -17.65
CA ILE A 507 12.64 12.29 -17.00
C ILE A 507 11.30 12.39 -16.25
N LEU A 508 10.34 11.52 -16.56
CA LEU A 508 9.16 11.21 -15.75
C LEU A 508 9.53 10.08 -14.78
N TYR A 509 9.17 10.18 -13.51
CA TYR A 509 9.55 9.17 -12.51
C TYR A 509 8.56 9.15 -11.34
N ASP A 510 8.49 8.05 -10.59
CA ASP A 510 7.72 7.99 -9.35
C ASP A 510 8.53 8.54 -8.18
N ARG A 511 7.85 9.21 -7.24
CA ARG A 511 8.48 9.77 -6.05
C ARG A 511 7.54 9.64 -4.86
N TRP A 512 8.07 9.05 -3.80
CA TRP A 512 7.47 9.07 -2.48
C TRP A 512 8.08 10.20 -1.67
N GLU A 513 7.30 11.15 -1.14
CA GLU A 513 7.86 12.21 -0.30
C GLU A 513 6.85 12.72 0.72
N TYR A 514 7.26 13.00 1.96
CA TYR A 514 6.36 13.64 2.91
C TYR A 514 7.12 14.54 3.87
N VAL A 515 6.59 15.75 4.05
CA VAL A 515 7.00 16.72 5.07
C VAL A 515 5.74 17.22 5.77
N ASP A 516 5.64 16.96 7.07
CA ASP A 516 4.49 17.36 7.90
C ASP A 516 3.15 16.91 7.30
N ARG A 517 3.13 15.75 6.64
CA ARG A 517 1.98 15.16 5.94
C ARG A 517 1.88 13.65 6.10
N ASN A 518 0.73 13.07 5.72
CA ASN A 518 0.51 11.63 5.84
C ASN A 518 1.50 10.88 4.94
N PHE A 519 2.02 9.76 5.45
CA PHE A 519 3.05 9.01 4.75
C PHE A 519 2.49 8.17 3.59
N GLY A 520 1.24 7.68 3.72
CA GLY A 520 0.72 6.67 2.80
C GLY A 520 0.19 7.18 1.46
N ASP A 521 -0.13 8.47 1.35
CA ASP A 521 -0.79 9.07 0.16
C ASP A 521 0.12 10.00 -0.65
N ALA A 522 1.41 10.03 -0.33
CA ALA A 522 2.34 10.99 -0.90
C ALA A 522 3.32 10.35 -1.90
N GLN A 523 2.80 9.41 -2.71
CA GLN A 523 3.55 8.69 -3.75
C GLN A 523 2.94 9.00 -5.12
N GLY A 524 3.53 9.96 -5.82
CA GLY A 524 3.01 10.47 -7.09
C GLY A 524 4.05 10.42 -8.21
N LEU A 525 3.65 10.88 -9.40
CA LEU A 525 4.55 11.03 -10.53
C LEU A 525 5.14 12.44 -10.56
N TRP A 526 6.42 12.54 -10.87
CA TRP A 526 7.19 13.77 -10.94
C TRP A 526 8.02 13.81 -12.23
N VAL A 527 8.53 14.99 -12.55
CA VAL A 527 9.42 15.20 -13.70
C VAL A 527 10.66 16.00 -13.29
N CYS A 528 11.80 15.74 -13.92
CA CYS A 528 13.01 16.55 -13.81
C CYS A 528 13.77 16.62 -15.14
N ASN A 529 14.71 17.55 -15.26
CA ASN A 529 15.66 17.55 -16.37
C ASN A 529 16.72 16.45 -16.18
N PRO A 530 17.37 15.95 -17.25
CA PRO A 530 18.41 14.93 -17.17
C PRO A 530 19.66 15.28 -16.33
N ASP A 531 19.84 16.53 -15.93
CA ASP A 531 20.91 16.98 -15.04
C ASP A 531 20.48 17.11 -13.56
N GLY A 532 19.23 16.73 -13.25
CA GLY A 532 18.64 16.83 -11.91
C GLY A 532 18.07 18.19 -11.58
N THR A 533 17.97 19.12 -12.54
CA THR A 533 17.31 20.42 -12.29
C THR A 533 15.80 20.36 -12.53
N ASN A 534 15.06 21.33 -12.01
CA ASN A 534 13.65 21.56 -12.29
C ASN A 534 12.72 20.38 -11.94
N HIS A 535 12.92 19.80 -10.74
CA HIS A 535 11.99 18.81 -10.20
C HIS A 535 10.60 19.43 -9.99
N ALA A 536 9.58 18.84 -10.60
CA ALA A 536 8.20 19.32 -10.54
C ALA A 536 7.21 18.16 -10.48
N ILE A 537 6.06 18.40 -9.83
CA ILE A 537 4.97 17.41 -9.79
C ILE A 537 4.39 17.20 -11.19
N TYR A 538 4.08 15.95 -11.51
CA TYR A 538 3.26 15.57 -12.67
C TYR A 538 1.84 15.20 -12.23
N TYR A 539 1.71 14.33 -11.23
CA TYR A 539 0.41 13.96 -10.66
C TYR A 539 0.51 13.43 -9.22
N GLY A 540 -0.45 13.80 -8.37
CA GLY A 540 -0.84 13.01 -7.19
C GLY A 540 -0.36 13.54 -5.84
N ASN A 541 0.28 14.72 -5.76
CA ASN A 541 0.88 15.14 -4.50
C ASN A 541 -0.15 15.48 -3.43
N ASN A 542 -1.39 15.82 -3.75
CA ASN A 542 -2.45 16.07 -2.77
C ASN A 542 -3.58 15.03 -2.81
N THR A 543 -3.35 13.89 -3.47
CA THR A 543 -4.37 12.86 -3.73
C THR A 543 -4.37 11.80 -2.63
N PRO A 544 -5.42 11.66 -1.80
CA PRO A 544 -5.45 10.66 -0.72
C PRO A 544 -5.49 9.20 -1.19
N SER A 545 -5.99 8.94 -2.40
CA SER A 545 -6.01 7.62 -3.03
C SER A 545 -6.01 7.77 -4.57
N PRO A 546 -5.19 7.03 -5.33
CA PRO A 546 -4.37 5.87 -4.93
C PRO A 546 -3.27 6.21 -3.93
N GLY A 547 -2.83 5.23 -3.13
CA GLY A 547 -1.71 5.41 -2.22
C GLY A 547 -0.36 5.49 -2.94
N ALA A 548 -0.29 4.99 -4.17
CA ALA A 548 0.88 5.10 -5.03
C ALA A 548 0.53 5.17 -6.51
N VAL A 549 1.34 5.91 -7.26
CA VAL A 549 1.30 5.97 -8.73
C VAL A 549 2.68 5.62 -9.25
N LEU A 550 2.78 4.47 -9.91
CA LEU A 550 4.04 3.81 -10.26
C LEU A 550 4.13 3.57 -11.78
N ASP A 551 5.33 3.24 -12.27
CA ASP A 551 5.62 2.84 -13.65
C ASP A 551 5.09 3.81 -14.72
N GLY A 552 5.24 5.11 -14.48
CA GLY A 552 4.77 6.13 -15.40
C GLY A 552 5.53 6.13 -16.72
N ARG A 553 4.84 5.92 -17.85
CA ARG A 553 5.40 6.07 -19.20
C ARG A 553 4.60 7.07 -20.06
N PRO A 554 5.26 7.96 -20.83
CA PRO A 554 4.56 8.89 -21.71
C PRO A 554 3.89 8.12 -22.87
N ILE A 555 2.66 8.51 -23.21
CA ILE A 555 1.93 7.93 -24.35
C ILE A 555 2.39 8.63 -25.65
N PRO A 556 2.88 7.89 -26.66
CA PRO A 556 3.39 8.48 -27.89
C PRO A 556 2.35 9.36 -28.60
N GLY A 557 2.77 10.55 -29.04
CA GLY A 557 1.93 11.47 -29.80
C GLY A 557 0.89 12.25 -28.98
N THR A 558 0.87 12.07 -27.66
CA THR A 558 -0.09 12.75 -26.76
C THR A 558 0.65 13.41 -25.58
N PRO A 559 -0.01 14.31 -24.83
CA PRO A 559 0.52 14.84 -23.58
C PRO A 559 0.21 13.93 -22.36
N GLN A 560 -0.29 12.71 -22.59
CA GLN A 560 -0.78 11.83 -21.53
C GLN A 560 0.30 10.84 -21.07
N ALA A 561 0.11 10.25 -19.89
CA ALA A 561 0.94 9.17 -19.38
C ALA A 561 0.11 7.94 -19.02
N LEU A 562 0.69 6.77 -19.22
CA LEU A 562 0.19 5.48 -18.76
C LEU A 562 0.94 5.10 -17.47
N CYS A 563 0.24 4.60 -16.45
CA CYS A 563 0.86 4.26 -15.16
C CYS A 563 0.05 3.19 -14.40
N ILE A 564 0.58 2.73 -13.27
CA ILE A 564 -0.10 1.84 -12.33
C ILE A 564 -0.56 2.61 -11.10
N PHE A 565 -1.86 2.56 -10.81
CA PHE A 565 -2.44 3.03 -9.55
C PHE A 565 -2.40 1.90 -8.53
N SER A 566 -1.66 2.09 -7.44
CA SER A 566 -1.36 1.08 -6.43
C SER A 566 -1.65 1.56 -5.01
N SER A 567 -1.31 0.72 -4.04
CA SER A 567 -1.46 0.94 -2.60
C SER A 567 -0.11 1.20 -1.94
N CYS A 568 -0.11 1.82 -0.76
CA CYS A 568 1.12 2.03 0.01
C CYS A 568 1.66 0.71 0.58
N HIS A 569 0.78 -0.17 1.07
CA HIS A 569 1.12 -1.46 1.70
C HIS A 569 0.70 -2.66 0.85
N ASP A 570 1.25 -2.74 -0.36
CA ASP A 570 1.11 -3.88 -1.27
C ASP A 570 2.38 -3.99 -2.14
N ARG A 571 2.46 -4.96 -3.05
CA ARG A 571 3.46 -5.00 -4.12
C ARG A 571 3.24 -3.82 -5.10
N PRO A 572 4.23 -3.47 -5.96
CA PRO A 572 4.08 -2.38 -6.94
C PRO A 572 3.17 -2.75 -8.11
N TRP A 573 1.94 -3.17 -7.80
CA TRP A 573 0.93 -3.62 -8.73
C TRP A 573 -0.42 -3.01 -8.40
N GLY A 574 -1.34 -2.98 -9.36
CA GLY A 574 -2.63 -2.33 -9.11
C GLY A 574 -3.49 -2.23 -10.35
N ALA A 575 -4.13 -1.08 -10.56
CA ALA A 575 -4.93 -0.79 -11.74
C ALA A 575 -4.10 -0.06 -12.80
N LEU A 576 -4.30 -0.37 -14.08
CA LEU A 576 -3.70 0.39 -15.18
C LEU A 576 -4.47 1.71 -15.37
N ALA A 577 -3.79 2.84 -15.53
CA ALA A 577 -4.40 4.17 -15.62
C ALA A 577 -3.81 5.04 -16.74
N ILE A 578 -4.66 5.86 -17.37
CA ILE A 578 -4.21 6.97 -18.23
C ILE A 578 -4.44 8.29 -17.48
N LEU A 579 -3.39 9.11 -17.42
CA LEU A 579 -3.38 10.45 -16.83
C LEU A 579 -3.26 11.54 -17.89
N ASP A 580 -4.05 12.61 -17.75
CA ASP A 580 -3.99 13.82 -18.57
C ASP A 580 -3.85 15.07 -17.68
N THR A 581 -2.64 15.62 -17.63
CA THR A 581 -2.32 16.74 -16.74
C THR A 581 -2.92 18.08 -17.16
N ARG A 582 -3.51 18.16 -18.37
CA ARG A 582 -4.26 19.35 -18.80
C ARG A 582 -5.57 19.53 -18.04
N LEU A 583 -6.05 18.45 -17.41
CA LEU A 583 -7.28 18.43 -16.61
C LEU A 583 -7.03 18.68 -15.12
N GLY A 584 -5.76 18.68 -14.69
CA GLY A 584 -5.33 18.89 -13.31
C GLY A 584 -4.09 18.05 -12.96
N VAL A 585 -3.61 18.19 -11.72
CA VAL A 585 -2.44 17.44 -11.23
C VAL A 585 -2.73 16.64 -9.95
N ASP A 586 -3.96 16.69 -9.44
CA ASP A 586 -4.38 16.01 -8.22
C ASP A 586 -5.82 15.48 -8.39
N GLY A 587 -6.20 14.51 -7.55
CA GLY A 587 -7.53 13.95 -7.49
C GLY A 587 -7.97 13.17 -8.73
N ARG A 588 -9.28 13.04 -8.93
CA ARG A 588 -9.89 12.23 -9.99
C ARG A 588 -9.89 12.91 -11.35
N ALA A 589 -9.89 14.24 -11.40
CA ALA A 589 -10.02 15.00 -12.65
C ALA A 589 -8.98 14.64 -13.74
N PRO A 590 -7.70 14.38 -13.41
CA PRO A 590 -6.68 14.00 -14.40
C PRO A 590 -6.77 12.54 -14.86
N VAL A 591 -7.63 11.72 -14.25
CA VAL A 591 -7.77 10.29 -14.57
C VAL A 591 -8.65 10.12 -15.80
N ALA A 592 -8.04 10.01 -16.97
CA ALA A 592 -8.75 9.84 -18.23
C ALA A 592 -9.37 8.45 -18.38
N ARG A 593 -8.71 7.41 -17.86
CA ARG A 593 -9.18 6.03 -17.93
C ARG A 593 -8.50 5.11 -16.90
N LEU A 594 -9.20 4.05 -16.49
CA LEU A 594 -8.68 2.98 -15.64
C LEU A 594 -9.09 1.59 -16.15
N TRP A 595 -8.27 0.59 -15.88
CA TRP A 595 -8.59 -0.83 -15.98
C TRP A 595 -8.35 -1.53 -14.63
N PRO A 596 -9.37 -2.20 -14.06
CA PRO A 596 -10.77 -2.18 -14.50
C PRO A 596 -11.39 -0.79 -14.32
N ALA A 597 -12.41 -0.45 -15.11
CA ALA A 597 -13.07 0.86 -15.04
C ALA A 597 -13.67 1.17 -13.64
N SER A 598 -14.09 0.13 -12.91
CA SER A 598 -14.61 0.23 -11.54
C SER A 598 -13.56 0.70 -10.52
N ALA A 599 -12.25 0.61 -10.83
CA ALA A 599 -11.21 1.12 -9.95
C ALA A 599 -11.28 2.65 -9.77
N LEU A 600 -12.00 3.36 -10.65
CA LEU A 600 -12.21 4.80 -10.54
C LEU A 600 -12.93 5.20 -9.24
N ASP A 601 -13.73 4.32 -8.65
CA ASP A 601 -14.40 4.56 -7.37
C ASP A 601 -13.44 4.56 -6.18
N LEU A 602 -12.24 4.01 -6.37
CA LEU A 602 -11.17 3.98 -5.37
C LEU A 602 -10.34 5.26 -5.38
N VAL A 603 -10.33 6.02 -6.48
CA VAL A 603 -9.65 7.32 -6.56
C VAL A 603 -10.42 8.35 -5.73
N LYS A 604 -9.69 9.09 -4.89
CA LYS A 604 -10.28 10.10 -3.98
C LYS A 604 -9.67 11.47 -4.23
N ASP A 605 -10.54 12.47 -4.24
CA ASP A 605 -10.13 13.88 -4.34
C ASP A 605 -9.54 14.39 -3.00
N PRO A 606 -8.72 15.46 -3.03
CA PRO A 606 -8.32 16.17 -1.82
C PRO A 606 -9.55 16.52 -0.96
N GLY A 607 -9.45 16.41 0.37
CA GLY A 607 -10.59 16.55 1.29
C GLY A 607 -11.22 15.23 1.73
N ALA A 608 -10.91 14.11 1.07
CA ALA A 608 -11.43 12.80 1.45
C ALA A 608 -10.83 12.30 2.79
N ALA A 609 -11.50 11.32 3.40
CA ALA A 609 -11.06 10.73 4.67
C ALA A 609 -9.62 10.20 4.59
N ASN A 610 -8.84 10.44 5.64
CA ASN A 610 -7.49 9.91 5.78
C ASN A 610 -7.49 8.37 5.79
N ASN A 611 -6.32 7.77 5.49
CA ASN A 611 -6.08 6.32 5.53
C ASN A 611 -6.78 5.49 4.44
N VAL A 612 -7.08 6.09 3.29
CA VAL A 612 -7.62 5.41 2.10
C VAL A 612 -6.54 5.04 1.07
N PHE A 613 -5.26 5.19 1.42
CA PHE A 613 -4.12 4.93 0.56
C PHE A 613 -3.98 3.44 0.16
N ASP A 614 -4.56 2.50 0.92
CA ASP A 614 -4.55 1.07 0.57
C ASP A 614 -5.81 0.60 -0.17
N ALA A 615 -6.63 1.53 -0.67
CA ALA A 615 -7.87 1.20 -1.36
C ALA A 615 -7.65 0.31 -2.60
N PHE A 616 -6.47 0.35 -3.23
CA PHE A 616 -6.15 -0.42 -4.44
C PHE A 616 -5.72 -1.87 -4.17
N VAL A 617 -5.60 -2.31 -2.90
CA VAL A 617 -5.32 -3.72 -2.55
C VAL A 617 -6.38 -4.65 -3.15
N LYS A 618 -7.63 -4.21 -3.17
CA LYS A 618 -8.82 -4.94 -3.64
C LYS A 618 -9.01 -4.95 -5.16
N VAL A 619 -8.16 -4.27 -5.93
CA VAL A 619 -8.22 -4.34 -7.40
C VAL A 619 -7.90 -5.77 -7.86
N THR A 620 -8.78 -6.32 -8.70
CA THR A 620 -8.56 -7.57 -9.41
C THR A 620 -9.13 -7.46 -10.82
N PRO A 621 -8.41 -7.88 -11.86
CA PRO A 621 -7.02 -8.38 -11.84
C PRO A 621 -6.01 -7.26 -11.50
N LYS A 622 -4.78 -7.63 -11.12
CA LYS A 622 -3.65 -6.71 -10.94
C LYS A 622 -2.85 -6.55 -12.24
N TYR A 623 -2.33 -5.34 -12.45
CA TYR A 623 -1.49 -4.92 -13.56
C TYR A 623 -0.15 -4.36 -13.05
N GLU A 624 0.91 -4.56 -13.84
CA GLU A 624 2.31 -4.12 -13.65
C GLU A 624 2.96 -3.78 -15.01
N ASP A 625 4.08 -3.07 -14.98
CA ASP A 625 5.00 -2.87 -16.10
C ASP A 625 4.33 -2.41 -17.42
N PRO A 626 3.55 -1.32 -17.43
CA PRO A 626 2.88 -0.87 -18.63
C PRO A 626 3.85 -0.29 -19.67
N TYR A 627 3.60 -0.57 -20.95
CA TYR A 627 4.32 -0.01 -22.09
C TYR A 627 3.38 0.46 -23.20
N PRO A 628 3.34 1.76 -23.52
CA PRO A 628 2.48 2.27 -24.58
C PRO A 628 3.07 2.02 -25.98
N LEU A 629 2.29 1.36 -26.84
CA LEU A 629 2.62 1.17 -28.26
C LEU A 629 2.10 2.32 -29.14
N SER A 630 0.99 2.93 -28.71
CA SER A 630 0.31 4.09 -29.33
C SER A 630 -0.60 4.75 -28.29
N ASP A 631 -1.43 5.70 -28.72
CA ASP A 631 -2.52 6.29 -27.92
C ASP A 631 -3.70 5.33 -27.68
N LYS A 632 -3.73 4.18 -28.34
CA LYS A 632 -4.84 3.22 -28.30
C LYS A 632 -4.48 1.82 -27.79
N TYR A 633 -3.21 1.43 -27.91
CA TYR A 633 -2.73 0.06 -27.65
C TYR A 633 -1.54 0.08 -26.68
N PHE A 634 -1.59 -0.80 -25.68
CA PHE A 634 -0.62 -0.89 -24.59
C PHE A 634 -0.25 -2.34 -24.31
N LEU A 635 1.02 -2.61 -24.00
CA LEU A 635 1.45 -3.85 -23.37
C LEU A 635 1.46 -3.68 -21.86
N CYS A 636 1.23 -4.74 -21.11
CA CYS A 636 1.46 -4.77 -19.67
C CYS A 636 1.60 -6.21 -19.18
N SER A 637 2.10 -6.35 -17.96
CA SER A 637 1.97 -7.58 -17.19
C SER A 637 0.71 -7.57 -16.37
N ARG A 638 -0.04 -8.67 -16.41
CA ARG A 638 -1.36 -8.76 -15.76
C ARG A 638 -1.62 -10.18 -15.27
N MET A 639 -2.33 -10.30 -14.16
CA MET A 639 -2.79 -11.60 -13.66
C MET A 639 -3.58 -12.36 -14.73
N THR A 640 -3.31 -13.66 -14.89
CA THR A 640 -4.01 -14.52 -15.87
C THR A 640 -5.39 -14.99 -15.40
N GLY A 641 -5.71 -14.78 -14.13
CA GLY A 641 -6.87 -15.36 -13.44
C GLY A 641 -6.56 -16.71 -12.76
N LYS A 642 -5.33 -17.23 -12.90
CA LYS A 642 -4.86 -18.44 -12.19
C LYS A 642 -3.94 -18.06 -11.04
N GLY A 643 -4.53 -17.75 -9.87
CA GLY A 643 -3.77 -17.25 -8.73
C GLY A 643 -3.02 -15.96 -9.10
N GLU A 644 -1.76 -15.85 -8.68
CA GLU A 644 -0.90 -14.69 -8.94
C GLU A 644 -0.04 -14.85 -10.21
N GLN A 645 -0.36 -15.80 -11.10
CA GLN A 645 0.37 -15.98 -12.35
C GLN A 645 0.23 -14.72 -13.22
N MET A 646 1.36 -14.14 -13.63
CA MET A 646 1.43 -12.95 -14.49
C MET A 646 1.75 -13.37 -15.94
N GLY A 647 1.07 -12.75 -16.90
CA GLY A 647 1.33 -12.92 -18.33
C GLY A 647 1.42 -11.58 -19.07
N ILE A 648 1.89 -11.61 -20.31
CA ILE A 648 1.95 -10.44 -21.19
C ILE A 648 0.59 -10.26 -21.85
N TYR A 649 -0.02 -9.09 -21.65
CA TYR A 649 -1.29 -8.71 -22.23
C TYR A 649 -1.14 -7.55 -23.21
N LEU A 650 -1.97 -7.57 -24.26
CA LEU A 650 -2.30 -6.40 -25.06
C LEU A 650 -3.62 -5.82 -24.55
N VAL A 651 -3.58 -4.59 -24.08
CA VAL A 651 -4.73 -3.82 -23.60
C VAL A 651 -5.00 -2.67 -24.57
N ASP A 652 -6.27 -2.40 -24.85
CA ASP A 652 -6.66 -1.26 -25.69
C ASP A 652 -7.78 -0.39 -25.10
N VAL A 653 -7.94 0.78 -25.70
CA VAL A 653 -9.01 1.74 -25.36
C VAL A 653 -10.40 1.30 -25.85
N PHE A 654 -10.50 0.27 -26.67
CA PHE A 654 -11.79 -0.24 -27.17
C PHE A 654 -12.45 -1.19 -26.17
N GLY A 655 -11.66 -1.77 -25.25
CA GLY A 655 -12.13 -2.68 -24.20
C GLY A 655 -11.59 -4.10 -24.31
N ASN A 656 -10.60 -4.36 -25.18
CA ASN A 656 -9.95 -5.67 -25.24
C ASN A 656 -8.79 -5.76 -24.25
N GLU A 657 -8.68 -6.91 -23.59
CA GLU A 657 -7.54 -7.31 -22.75
C GLU A 657 -7.13 -8.74 -23.15
N THR A 658 -6.14 -8.86 -24.03
CA THR A 658 -5.80 -10.12 -24.70
C THR A 658 -4.48 -10.69 -24.21
N LEU A 659 -4.51 -11.90 -23.66
CA LEU A 659 -3.31 -12.64 -23.28
C LEU A 659 -2.49 -13.00 -24.53
N LEU A 660 -1.30 -12.42 -24.66
CA LEU A 660 -0.39 -12.68 -25.76
C LEU A 660 0.55 -13.85 -25.44
N HIS A 661 1.16 -13.84 -24.26
CA HIS A 661 2.17 -14.82 -23.87
C HIS A 661 2.15 -15.08 -22.35
N VAL A 662 2.42 -16.32 -21.95
CA VAL A 662 2.54 -16.74 -20.55
C VAL A 662 3.61 -17.81 -20.45
N GLU A 663 4.47 -17.67 -19.46
CA GLU A 663 5.53 -18.61 -19.10
C GLU A 663 5.71 -18.59 -17.58
N GLU A 664 6.06 -19.72 -16.99
CA GLU A 664 6.41 -19.81 -15.56
C GLU A 664 7.84 -19.28 -15.30
N PRO A 665 8.13 -18.72 -14.12
CA PRO A 665 7.21 -18.40 -13.02
C PRO A 665 6.30 -17.16 -13.21
N GLY A 666 6.47 -16.40 -14.29
CA GLY A 666 5.63 -15.26 -14.66
C GLY A 666 6.34 -14.32 -15.63
N CYS A 667 5.59 -13.56 -16.44
CA CYS A 667 6.13 -12.62 -17.42
C CYS A 667 5.93 -11.15 -17.01
N TYR A 668 6.98 -10.34 -17.16
CA TYR A 668 7.14 -8.96 -16.67
C TYR A 668 7.81 -8.08 -17.73
N ASP A 669 7.75 -6.76 -17.56
CA ASP A 669 8.48 -5.78 -18.39
C ASP A 669 8.33 -5.89 -19.93
N PRO A 670 7.10 -6.06 -20.49
CA PRO A 670 6.94 -6.26 -21.92
C PRO A 670 7.21 -4.97 -22.73
N MET A 671 8.10 -5.03 -23.72
CA MET A 671 8.34 -3.89 -24.62
C MET A 671 8.85 -4.26 -26.01
N PRO A 672 8.60 -3.43 -27.05
CA PRO A 672 9.15 -3.65 -28.38
C PRO A 672 10.68 -3.60 -28.42
N LEU A 673 11.30 -4.62 -29.00
CA LEU A 673 12.73 -4.61 -29.34
C LEU A 673 12.92 -4.07 -30.76
N SER A 674 12.83 -2.75 -30.91
CA SER A 674 12.94 -2.07 -32.20
C SER A 674 13.51 -0.64 -32.05
N PRO A 675 13.96 -0.01 -33.14
CA PRO A 675 14.34 1.40 -33.12
C PRO A 675 13.16 2.30 -32.76
N ARG A 676 13.41 3.34 -31.96
CA ARG A 676 12.42 4.35 -31.53
C ARG A 676 12.97 5.76 -31.67
N PRO A 677 12.12 6.80 -31.81
CA PRO A 677 12.56 8.18 -31.87
C PRO A 677 13.41 8.56 -30.66
N ARG A 678 14.52 9.25 -30.91
CA ARG A 678 15.38 9.85 -29.87
C ARG A 678 14.83 11.25 -29.52
N PRO A 679 14.44 11.52 -28.26
CA PRO A 679 14.00 12.84 -27.84
C PRO A 679 15.11 13.90 -27.92
N LEU A 680 14.74 15.17 -27.76
CA LEU A 680 15.69 16.27 -27.73
C LEU A 680 16.55 16.21 -26.45
N ALA A 681 17.84 16.49 -26.57
CA ALA A 681 18.72 16.64 -25.43
C ALA A 681 18.51 18.01 -24.77
N ILE A 682 18.24 18.01 -23.45
CA ILE A 682 18.20 19.23 -22.65
C ILE A 682 19.65 19.55 -22.20
N PRO A 683 20.19 20.73 -22.51
CA PRO A 683 21.52 21.12 -22.04
C PRO A 683 21.59 21.20 -20.51
N SER A 684 22.71 20.76 -19.93
CA SER A 684 22.96 20.89 -18.49
C SER A 684 22.95 22.35 -18.08
N ARG A 685 22.21 22.66 -17.01
CA ARG A 685 22.14 23.95 -16.31
C ARG A 685 22.87 23.91 -14.98
N ARG A 686 23.30 22.72 -14.56
CA ARG A 686 24.16 22.51 -13.40
C ARG A 686 25.59 22.98 -13.69
N ASN A 687 26.19 23.69 -12.73
CA ASN A 687 27.65 23.75 -12.61
C ASN A 687 28.04 22.87 -11.41
N PHE A 688 29.14 22.14 -11.46
CA PHE A 688 29.51 21.23 -10.37
C PHE A 688 30.46 21.90 -9.36
N GLU A 689 30.71 23.20 -9.51
CA GLU A 689 31.65 23.98 -8.70
C GLU A 689 30.96 24.82 -7.61
N ASN A 690 29.71 25.24 -7.84
CA ASN A 690 28.97 26.03 -6.85
C ASN A 690 28.56 25.13 -5.67
N LYS A 691 28.43 25.74 -4.49
CA LYS A 691 27.94 25.03 -3.29
C LYS A 691 26.46 25.28 -3.05
N ASP A 692 25.90 26.29 -3.72
CA ASP A 692 24.52 26.72 -3.54
C ASP A 692 23.71 26.59 -4.84
N GLY A 693 22.40 26.40 -4.66
CA GLY A 693 21.38 26.75 -5.63
C GLY A 693 20.55 27.93 -5.13
N TYR A 694 19.62 28.42 -5.96
CA TYR A 694 18.86 29.63 -5.67
C TYR A 694 17.38 29.44 -5.95
N PHE A 695 16.55 29.88 -5.00
CA PHE A 695 15.10 29.92 -5.12
C PHE A 695 14.61 31.36 -5.25
N TYR A 696 13.61 31.56 -6.11
CA TYR A 696 12.83 32.78 -6.20
C TYR A 696 11.34 32.49 -6.09
N VAL A 697 10.64 33.25 -5.26
CA VAL A 697 9.16 33.26 -5.20
C VAL A 697 8.68 34.57 -5.78
N HIS A 698 7.82 34.52 -6.79
CA HIS A 698 7.34 35.74 -7.45
C HIS A 698 6.43 36.57 -6.55
N ASP A 699 5.42 35.95 -5.96
CA ASP A 699 4.50 36.60 -5.04
C ASP A 699 3.91 35.57 -4.08
N VAL A 700 4.34 35.59 -2.81
CA VAL A 700 3.90 34.63 -1.78
C VAL A 700 2.39 34.63 -1.54
N TYR A 701 1.67 35.68 -1.97
CA TYR A 701 0.21 35.79 -1.81
C TYR A 701 -0.57 35.11 -2.94
N GLN A 702 0.10 34.61 -3.98
CA GLN A 702 -0.52 33.78 -5.02
C GLN A 702 -0.53 32.33 -4.54
N GLY A 703 -1.70 31.75 -4.28
CA GLY A 703 -1.79 30.38 -3.79
C GLY A 703 -3.20 30.01 -3.37
N THR A 704 -3.58 28.74 -3.55
CA THR A 704 -4.95 28.27 -3.27
C THR A 704 -5.37 28.43 -1.81
N HIS A 705 -4.41 28.49 -0.88
CA HIS A 705 -4.64 28.60 0.56
C HIS A 705 -4.13 29.94 1.15
N MET A 706 -3.95 30.95 0.31
CA MET A 706 -3.45 32.28 0.68
C MET A 706 -4.53 33.38 0.65
N ALA A 707 -5.76 33.07 0.22
CA ALA A 707 -6.82 34.05 -0.02
C ALA A 707 -7.13 34.95 1.20
N ASP A 708 -7.10 34.38 2.42
CA ASP A 708 -7.39 35.12 3.65
C ASP A 708 -6.16 35.82 4.27
N VAL A 709 -4.98 35.69 3.64
CA VAL A 709 -3.74 36.30 4.13
C VAL A 709 -3.64 37.72 3.57
N LYS A 710 -3.76 38.72 4.44
CA LYS A 710 -3.61 40.13 4.07
C LYS A 710 -2.22 40.40 3.50
N ARG A 711 -2.15 41.04 2.32
CA ARG A 711 -0.90 41.52 1.74
C ARG A 711 -0.13 42.39 2.74
N GLY A 712 1.17 42.15 2.85
CA GLY A 712 2.06 42.79 3.81
C GLY A 712 2.16 42.08 5.16
N ALA A 713 1.31 41.07 5.44
CA ALA A 713 1.40 40.28 6.69
C ALA A 713 2.64 39.37 6.73
N VAL A 714 3.02 38.79 5.58
CA VAL A 714 4.23 37.98 5.45
C VAL A 714 5.44 38.91 5.41
N LYS A 715 6.39 38.71 6.34
CA LYS A 715 7.64 39.47 6.44
C LYS A 715 8.88 38.64 6.12
N PHE A 716 8.84 37.35 6.43
CA PHE A 716 9.97 36.47 6.23
C PHE A 716 9.53 35.13 5.65
N LEU A 717 10.46 34.48 4.96
CA LEU A 717 10.38 33.08 4.55
C LEU A 717 11.48 32.32 5.30
N ARG A 718 11.09 31.38 6.17
CA ARG A 718 12.02 30.46 6.84
C ARG A 718 12.29 29.27 5.93
N VAL A 719 13.57 28.94 5.77
CA VAL A 719 14.03 27.76 5.03
C VAL A 719 14.42 26.69 6.04
N VAL A 720 13.80 25.53 5.93
CA VAL A 720 14.02 24.39 6.82
C VAL A 720 14.43 23.19 5.97
N GLU A 721 15.54 22.57 6.34
CA GLU A 721 15.96 21.27 5.80
C GLU A 721 15.24 20.16 6.57
N SER A 722 14.77 19.15 5.84
CA SER A 722 14.32 17.86 6.36
C SER A 722 15.38 16.81 6.01
N PRO A 723 16.33 16.52 6.90
CA PRO A 723 17.41 15.59 6.61
C PRO A 723 16.92 14.15 6.41
N GLU A 724 17.73 13.36 5.73
CA GLU A 724 17.48 11.94 5.52
C GLU A 724 17.63 11.12 6.81
N LYS A 725 16.82 10.06 6.92
CA LYS A 725 16.93 9.10 8.02
C LYS A 725 18.04 8.08 7.74
N ARG A 726 19.09 8.11 8.56
CA ARG A 726 20.26 7.22 8.41
C ARG A 726 20.29 6.03 9.36
N PHE A 727 19.46 6.06 10.40
CA PHE A 727 19.51 5.10 11.50
C PHE A 727 18.12 4.57 11.82
N TRP A 728 18.07 3.33 12.30
CA TRP A 728 16.83 2.72 12.74
C TRP A 728 17.07 1.67 13.83
N THR A 729 16.04 1.42 14.65
CA THR A 729 16.07 0.45 15.75
C THR A 729 15.16 -0.74 15.48
N GLY A 730 15.39 -1.87 16.16
CA GLY A 730 14.54 -3.05 15.99
C GLY A 730 13.09 -2.77 16.44
N PRO A 731 12.87 -2.38 17.70
CA PRO A 731 11.57 -1.96 18.20
C PRO A 731 11.12 -0.63 17.58
N ALA A 732 9.87 -0.59 17.12
CA ALA A 732 9.22 0.62 16.66
C ALA A 732 8.58 1.40 17.82
N TRP A 733 8.43 2.70 17.63
CA TRP A 733 7.62 3.59 18.44
C TRP A 733 6.13 3.31 18.22
N GLY A 734 5.70 3.32 16.96
CA GLY A 734 4.30 3.11 16.56
C GLY A 734 3.41 4.33 16.73
N GLY A 735 3.97 5.54 16.88
CA GLY A 735 3.19 6.78 17.07
C GLY A 735 2.44 7.18 15.80
N GLN A 736 3.17 7.42 14.71
CA GLN A 736 2.64 7.52 13.36
C GLN A 736 3.43 6.58 12.45
N GLY A 737 2.75 5.60 11.84
CA GLY A 737 3.41 4.51 11.10
C GLY A 737 4.19 3.55 12.00
N GLN A 738 5.21 2.88 11.45
CA GLN A 738 6.11 1.96 12.17
C GLN A 738 7.47 2.61 12.50
N GLU A 739 7.44 3.90 12.84
CA GLU A 739 8.63 4.70 13.09
C GLU A 739 9.58 4.02 14.08
N ALA A 740 10.84 3.83 13.69
CA ALA A 740 11.86 3.22 14.53
C ALA A 740 13.20 3.96 14.38
N PRO A 741 13.74 4.61 15.43
CA PRO A 741 13.20 4.73 16.80
C PRO A 741 12.12 5.80 16.95
N ALA A 742 11.60 6.00 18.17
CA ALA A 742 10.79 7.16 18.51
C ALA A 742 11.57 8.47 18.32
N MET A 743 11.02 9.41 17.54
CA MET A 743 11.58 10.76 17.36
C MET A 743 10.75 11.85 18.04
N ASN A 744 9.43 11.79 17.94
CA ASN A 744 8.50 12.72 18.57
C ASN A 744 7.07 12.13 18.62
N TRP A 745 6.05 12.93 18.98
CA TRP A 745 4.66 12.46 19.14
C TRP A 745 3.77 12.74 17.91
N HIS A 746 4.20 13.65 17.05
CA HIS A 746 3.38 14.23 15.98
C HIS A 746 3.89 13.91 14.58
N ASP A 747 5.15 13.57 14.40
CA ASP A 747 5.84 13.36 13.13
C ASP A 747 6.99 12.37 13.34
N PHE A 748 7.74 12.06 12.30
CA PHE A 748 8.88 11.13 12.29
C PHE A 748 10.19 11.79 11.81
N ASN A 749 10.16 13.09 11.49
CA ASN A 749 11.29 13.81 10.90
C ASN A 749 12.12 14.59 11.93
N ASN A 750 13.43 14.59 11.77
CA ASN A 750 14.26 15.65 12.34
C ASN A 750 14.26 16.88 11.40
N LYS A 751 14.61 18.05 11.94
CA LYS A 751 14.55 19.31 11.20
C LYS A 751 15.83 20.13 11.45
N ARG A 752 16.27 20.90 10.45
CA ARG A 752 17.36 21.87 10.59
C ARG A 752 16.95 23.21 9.99
N ILE A 753 16.97 24.27 10.79
CA ILE A 753 16.68 25.63 10.30
C ILE A 753 17.95 26.15 9.63
N LEU A 754 17.86 26.46 8.34
CA LEU A 754 18.98 27.04 7.59
C LEU A 754 19.04 28.57 7.76
N GLY A 755 17.86 29.20 7.88
CA GLY A 755 17.75 30.63 8.18
C GLY A 755 16.43 31.20 7.68
N THR A 756 16.35 32.54 7.64
CA THR A 756 15.22 33.28 7.07
C THR A 756 15.68 34.21 5.96
N ALA A 757 14.83 34.40 4.96
CA ALA A 757 14.96 35.42 3.92
C ALA A 757 13.84 36.46 4.07
N PRO A 758 14.10 37.76 3.83
CA PRO A 758 13.05 38.77 3.82
C PRO A 758 12.12 38.56 2.62
N VAL A 759 10.83 38.83 2.84
CA VAL A 759 9.81 38.96 1.80
C VAL A 759 9.59 40.43 1.54
N GLU A 760 9.71 40.84 0.29
CA GLU A 760 9.59 42.23 -0.14
C GLU A 760 8.12 42.71 -0.09
N GLU A 761 7.90 44.02 -0.19
CA GLU A 761 6.54 44.61 -0.15
C GLU A 761 5.62 44.09 -1.27
N ASP A 762 6.19 43.77 -2.43
CA ASP A 762 5.48 43.17 -3.55
C ASP A 762 5.20 41.65 -3.37
N GLY A 763 5.63 41.07 -2.25
CA GLY A 763 5.47 39.64 -1.93
C GLY A 763 6.56 38.74 -2.48
N SER A 764 7.57 39.28 -3.15
CA SER A 764 8.65 38.48 -3.73
C SER A 764 9.73 38.09 -2.70
N ALA A 765 10.41 36.97 -2.94
CA ALA A 765 11.55 36.51 -2.12
C ALA A 765 12.63 35.88 -3.01
N TYR A 766 13.91 36.10 -2.68
CA TYR A 766 15.05 35.55 -3.42
C TYR A 766 16.19 35.19 -2.47
N PHE A 767 16.61 33.91 -2.45
CA PHE A 767 17.56 33.39 -1.46
C PHE A 767 18.39 32.21 -1.99
N ALA A 768 19.57 32.04 -1.38
CA ALA A 768 20.49 30.93 -1.65
C ALA A 768 20.23 29.78 -0.66
N VAL A 769 20.37 28.55 -1.13
CA VAL A 769 20.24 27.32 -0.33
C VAL A 769 21.40 26.40 -0.68
N PRO A 770 22.01 25.69 0.30
CA PRO A 770 23.00 24.66 -0.01
C PRO A 770 22.46 23.68 -1.04
N SER A 771 23.21 23.43 -2.10
CA SER A 771 22.81 22.45 -3.12
C SER A 771 22.73 21.06 -2.49
N ASP A 772 21.87 20.21 -3.04
CA ASP A 772 21.65 18.85 -2.53
C ASP A 772 21.11 18.82 -1.07
N ALA A 773 20.42 19.86 -0.62
CA ALA A 773 19.63 19.85 0.61
C ALA A 773 18.14 19.71 0.29
N PHE A 774 17.47 18.78 0.96
CA PHE A 774 16.02 18.62 0.86
C PHE A 774 15.33 19.61 1.81
N VAL A 775 14.68 20.64 1.24
CA VAL A 775 14.16 21.79 1.98
C VAL A 775 12.67 22.02 1.76
N TYR A 776 12.06 22.66 2.74
CA TYR A 776 10.70 23.19 2.66
C TYR A 776 10.66 24.61 3.26
N PHE A 777 9.57 25.32 3.01
CA PHE A 777 9.46 26.75 3.32
C PHE A 777 8.30 27.04 4.26
N GLN A 778 8.49 28.02 5.15
CA GLN A 778 7.44 28.57 6.00
C GLN A 778 7.36 30.08 5.84
N LEU A 779 6.16 30.61 5.57
CA LEU A 779 5.90 32.04 5.55
C LEU A 779 5.66 32.52 6.98
N LEU A 780 6.33 33.59 7.38
CA LEU A 780 6.28 34.13 8.75
C LEU A 780 5.75 35.57 8.79
N ASP A 781 5.05 35.90 9.87
CA ASP A 781 4.62 37.26 10.18
C ASP A 781 5.75 38.13 10.77
N GLU A 782 5.44 39.37 11.15
CA GLU A 782 6.39 40.29 11.80
C GLU A 782 6.92 39.81 13.16
N ASN A 783 6.21 38.89 13.80
CA ASN A 783 6.58 38.28 15.08
C ASN A 783 7.40 37.00 14.89
N GLY A 784 7.65 36.57 13.65
CA GLY A 784 8.33 35.31 13.33
C GLY A 784 7.44 34.07 13.49
N MET A 785 6.12 34.25 13.57
CA MET A 785 5.13 33.17 13.69
C MET A 785 4.69 32.68 12.31
N MET A 786 4.55 31.37 12.15
CA MET A 786 4.18 30.75 10.87
C MET A 786 2.74 31.06 10.46
N ILE A 787 2.60 31.66 9.28
CA ILE A 787 1.35 31.88 8.56
C ILE A 787 0.96 30.64 7.75
N GLN A 788 1.93 30.07 7.01
CA GLN A 788 1.72 28.94 6.12
C GLN A 788 3.00 28.10 5.99
N SER A 789 2.85 26.79 5.80
CA SER A 789 3.95 25.84 5.60
C SER A 789 3.77 25.08 4.29
N MET A 790 4.85 24.92 3.54
CA MET A 790 4.93 23.91 2.49
C MET A 790 4.92 22.52 3.14
N ARG A 791 3.90 21.70 2.81
CA ARG A 791 3.75 20.31 3.29
C ARG A 791 4.23 19.31 2.24
N SER A 792 5.45 19.54 1.78
CA SER A 792 6.20 18.81 0.75
C SER A 792 7.65 19.30 0.82
N GLY A 793 8.60 18.61 0.18
CA GLY A 793 9.97 19.11 0.05
C GLY A 793 10.42 19.30 -1.40
N THR A 794 11.42 20.16 -1.57
CA THR A 794 12.09 20.45 -2.82
C THR A 794 13.60 20.49 -2.63
N MET A 795 14.35 20.59 -3.71
CA MET A 795 15.80 20.69 -3.71
C MET A 795 16.25 21.55 -4.89
N VAL A 796 17.52 21.96 -4.88
CA VAL A 796 18.18 22.64 -5.99
C VAL A 796 19.54 22.01 -6.24
N GLN A 797 19.90 21.89 -7.51
CA GLN A 797 21.24 21.52 -7.93
C GLN A 797 22.20 22.68 -7.78
N SER A 798 23.48 22.37 -7.79
CA SER A 798 24.55 23.36 -7.78
C SER A 798 24.43 24.33 -8.97
N GLY A 799 24.34 25.62 -8.67
CA GLY A 799 24.18 26.69 -9.65
C GLY A 799 22.76 26.84 -10.21
N GLU A 800 21.82 25.96 -9.86
CA GLU A 800 20.44 26.02 -10.32
C GLU A 800 19.75 27.29 -9.81
N ARG A 801 18.96 27.93 -10.67
CA ARG A 801 18.01 28.98 -10.29
C ARG A 801 16.62 28.50 -10.65
N THR A 802 15.80 28.29 -9.64
CA THR A 802 14.42 27.83 -9.80
C THR A 802 13.45 28.75 -9.06
N GLY A 803 12.19 28.78 -9.47
CA GLY A 803 11.21 29.61 -8.81
C GLY A 803 9.77 29.20 -9.05
N CYS A 804 8.90 29.66 -8.17
CA CYS A 804 7.45 29.46 -8.25
C CYS A 804 6.71 30.80 -8.37
N VAL A 805 5.48 30.73 -8.86
CA VAL A 805 4.59 31.91 -8.93
C VAL A 805 4.22 32.34 -7.51
N GLY A 806 3.81 31.39 -6.67
CA GLY A 806 3.55 31.69 -5.27
C GLY A 806 3.49 30.46 -4.38
N CYS A 807 2.81 30.59 -3.25
CA CYS A 807 2.72 29.55 -2.23
C CYS A 807 1.61 28.55 -2.59
N HIS A 808 1.97 27.52 -3.36
CA HIS A 808 1.05 26.51 -3.87
C HIS A 808 0.01 27.09 -4.86
N ASP A 809 0.53 27.81 -5.85
CA ASP A 809 -0.23 28.32 -7.00
C ASP A 809 -0.88 27.21 -7.81
N ASP A 810 -1.98 27.55 -8.48
CA ASP A 810 -2.62 26.66 -9.44
C ASP A 810 -1.70 26.41 -10.64
N ARG A 811 -1.38 25.13 -10.87
CA ARG A 811 -0.42 24.68 -11.90
C ARG A 811 -0.93 24.84 -13.32
N LEU A 812 -2.23 25.09 -13.50
CA LEU A 812 -2.82 25.38 -14.80
C LEU A 812 -2.93 26.88 -15.10
N THR A 813 -2.67 27.73 -14.10
CA THR A 813 -2.76 29.18 -14.25
C THR A 813 -1.43 29.76 -14.70
N ALA A 814 -1.48 30.63 -15.72
CA ALA A 814 -0.30 31.34 -16.20
C ALA A 814 0.25 32.31 -15.13
N PRO A 815 1.58 32.49 -15.06
CA PRO A 815 2.17 33.46 -14.13
C PRO A 815 1.64 34.88 -14.40
N PRO A 816 1.36 35.68 -13.36
CA PRO A 816 0.89 37.05 -13.53
C PRO A 816 1.93 37.92 -14.26
N SER A 817 1.46 38.80 -15.14
CA SER A 817 2.26 39.60 -16.09
C SER A 817 3.14 40.70 -15.47
N ARG A 818 3.31 40.74 -14.14
CA ARG A 818 4.16 41.75 -13.48
C ARG A 818 5.64 41.47 -13.75
N ARG A 819 6.33 42.44 -14.37
CA ARG A 819 7.79 42.38 -14.62
C ARG A 819 8.57 42.40 -13.30
N GLY A 820 9.35 41.32 -13.08
CA GLY A 820 10.50 41.23 -12.17
C GLY A 820 10.27 41.74 -10.74
N GLY A 821 9.95 40.82 -9.82
CA GLY A 821 9.76 41.13 -8.41
C GLY A 821 10.97 41.81 -7.77
N MET A 822 10.71 42.64 -6.77
CA MET A 822 11.71 43.45 -6.07
C MET A 822 12.91 42.61 -5.59
N ALA A 823 12.68 41.37 -5.17
CA ALA A 823 13.73 40.49 -4.65
C ALA A 823 14.82 40.15 -5.69
N LEU A 824 14.49 40.12 -6.98
CA LEU A 824 15.46 39.86 -8.07
C LEU A 824 16.31 41.08 -8.42
N ARG A 825 16.01 42.26 -7.86
CA ARG A 825 16.79 43.49 -8.08
C ARG A 825 18.03 43.58 -7.19
N ARG A 826 18.21 42.61 -6.29
CA ARG A 826 19.35 42.48 -5.38
C ARG A 826 19.93 41.06 -5.44
N PRO A 827 21.15 40.83 -4.92
CA PRO A 827 21.68 39.49 -4.74
C PRO A 827 20.77 38.61 -3.86
N PRO A 828 20.83 37.27 -4.01
CA PRO A 828 20.05 36.36 -3.19
C PRO A 828 20.44 36.50 -1.72
N SER A 829 19.44 36.49 -0.84
CA SER A 829 19.67 36.50 0.60
C SER A 829 20.43 35.25 1.04
N GLN A 830 21.46 35.46 1.87
CA GLN A 830 22.20 34.39 2.53
C GLN A 830 21.46 33.94 3.79
N LEU A 831 21.51 32.64 4.08
CA LEU A 831 20.84 32.05 5.24
C LEU A 831 21.82 31.99 6.42
N ASN A 832 21.57 32.82 7.43
CA ASN A 832 22.50 33.04 8.56
C ASN A 832 22.18 32.17 9.80
N GLY A 833 21.45 31.06 9.63
CA GLY A 833 20.99 30.22 10.74
C GLY A 833 19.86 30.86 11.56
N TRP A 834 19.69 30.35 12.78
CA TRP A 834 18.66 30.77 13.73
C TRP A 834 19.19 30.66 15.16
N TYR A 835 19.45 31.82 15.77
CA TYR A 835 20.15 31.94 17.06
C TYR A 835 21.45 31.12 17.09
N GLY A 836 22.29 31.30 16.07
CA GLY A 836 23.55 30.58 15.85
C GLY A 836 23.56 29.75 14.56
N PRO A 837 24.64 29.00 14.30
CA PRO A 837 24.78 28.18 13.10
C PRO A 837 23.66 27.13 12.94
N PRO A 838 23.32 26.74 11.70
CA PRO A 838 22.37 25.66 11.44
C PRO A 838 22.73 24.37 12.17
N ARG A 839 21.75 23.78 12.85
CA ARG A 839 21.90 22.54 13.64
C ARG A 839 20.57 21.78 13.70
N LEU A 840 20.66 20.47 13.96
CA LEU A 840 19.47 19.63 14.13
C LEU A 840 18.69 20.09 15.37
N PHE A 841 17.39 20.30 15.23
CA PHE A 841 16.54 20.84 16.28
C PHE A 841 16.38 19.83 17.43
N SER A 842 16.60 20.28 18.67
CA SER A 842 16.46 19.46 19.87
C SER A 842 15.58 20.19 20.89
N TYR A 843 14.48 19.58 21.31
CA TYR A 843 13.61 20.17 22.33
C TYR A 843 14.37 20.45 23.64
N MET A 844 15.24 19.53 24.05
CA MET A 844 16.03 19.67 25.27
C MET A 844 17.11 20.76 25.18
N ALA A 845 17.58 21.10 23.98
CA ALA A 845 18.55 22.18 23.79
C ALA A 845 17.88 23.54 23.54
N GLU A 846 16.75 23.55 22.83
CA GLU A 846 16.16 24.78 22.30
C GLU A 846 14.97 25.29 23.12
N VAL A 847 14.18 24.39 23.75
CA VAL A 847 12.87 24.73 24.36
C VAL A 847 12.87 24.52 25.87
N GLN A 848 13.29 23.35 26.37
CA GLN A 848 13.29 23.06 27.80
C GLN A 848 14.02 24.13 28.64
N PRO A 849 15.18 24.69 28.21
CA PRO A 849 15.85 25.74 28.97
C PRO A 849 15.01 27.01 29.18
N VAL A 850 14.09 27.31 28.25
CA VAL A 850 13.14 28.43 28.41
C VAL A 850 12.17 28.15 29.56
N PHE A 851 11.63 26.93 29.63
CA PHE A 851 10.75 26.54 30.71
C PHE A 851 11.49 26.45 32.05
N ASP A 852 12.72 25.94 32.07
CA ASP A 852 13.53 25.87 33.28
C ASP A 852 13.75 27.28 33.88
N LYS A 853 14.09 28.25 33.02
CA LYS A 853 14.35 29.63 33.42
C LYS A 853 13.09 30.36 33.90
N HIS A 854 11.95 30.16 33.24
CA HIS A 854 10.78 31.04 33.42
C HIS A 854 9.55 30.37 34.05
N CYS A 855 9.39 29.05 33.93
CA CYS A 855 8.12 28.36 34.21
C CYS A 855 8.22 27.31 35.32
N VAL A 856 9.29 26.51 35.34
CA VAL A 856 9.39 25.30 36.18
C VAL A 856 9.18 25.62 37.66
N ARG A 857 9.69 26.73 38.20
CA ARG A 857 9.47 27.10 39.62
C ARG A 857 8.02 27.05 40.10
N CYS A 858 7.05 27.31 39.22
CA CYS A 858 5.62 27.26 39.51
C CYS A 858 4.91 26.03 38.92
N HIS A 859 5.57 25.33 38.00
CA HIS A 859 5.06 24.21 37.21
C HIS A 859 5.89 22.94 37.40
N ASP A 860 6.39 22.73 38.61
CA ASP A 860 7.17 21.55 39.01
C ASP A 860 6.34 20.57 39.85
N PHE A 861 6.85 19.37 40.09
CA PHE A 861 6.21 18.38 40.96
C PHE A 861 5.92 18.96 42.34
N GLY A 862 4.74 18.65 42.88
CA GLY A 862 4.29 19.12 44.20
C GLY A 862 3.79 20.57 44.26
N THR A 863 3.99 21.37 43.19
CA THR A 863 3.46 22.74 43.13
C THR A 863 2.00 22.77 42.67
N ASP A 864 1.26 23.83 43.03
CA ASP A 864 -0.13 24.00 42.60
C ASP A 864 -0.27 24.21 41.08
N GLY A 865 0.71 24.88 40.45
CA GLY A 865 0.75 24.99 38.99
C GLY A 865 1.10 23.66 38.33
N GLY A 866 2.00 22.87 38.92
CA GLY A 866 2.38 21.53 38.45
C GLY A 866 1.21 20.54 38.44
N LYS A 867 0.26 20.64 39.38
CA LYS A 867 -1.00 19.86 39.35
C LYS A 867 -1.83 20.13 38.08
N LYS A 868 -1.71 21.32 37.50
CA LYS A 868 -2.46 21.73 36.30
C LYS A 868 -1.67 21.45 35.02
N LEU A 869 -0.40 21.79 35.00
CA LEU A 869 0.52 21.60 33.88
C LEU A 869 1.93 21.44 34.45
N LEU A 870 2.54 20.29 34.18
CA LEU A 870 3.88 19.96 34.66
C LEU A 870 4.90 20.20 33.54
N LEU A 871 5.87 21.08 33.80
CA LEU A 871 6.89 21.51 32.82
C LEU A 871 8.31 21.09 33.21
N ALA A 872 8.42 20.17 34.17
CA ALA A 872 9.67 19.61 34.63
C ALA A 872 10.50 18.96 33.51
N ALA A 873 11.82 19.09 33.62
CA ALA A 873 12.78 18.58 32.64
C ALA A 873 13.01 17.05 32.74
N ASP A 874 12.46 16.39 33.77
CA ASP A 874 12.67 14.97 34.05
C ASP A 874 12.34 14.11 32.82
N ARG A 875 13.23 13.19 32.49
CA ARG A 875 13.10 12.22 31.42
C ARG A 875 12.18 11.11 31.83
N ASN A 876 11.36 10.72 30.88
CA ASN A 876 10.61 9.47 30.91
C ASN A 876 11.31 8.44 30.00
N PRO A 877 10.84 7.20 29.83
CA PRO A 877 11.44 6.18 28.96
C PRO A 877 11.81 6.67 27.55
N VAL A 878 11.06 7.63 26.98
CA VAL A 878 11.23 8.05 25.59
C VAL A 878 11.55 9.52 25.43
N PHE A 879 10.88 10.43 26.14
CA PHE A 879 11.03 11.88 26.01
C PHE A 879 11.37 12.49 27.38
N ASN A 880 10.85 13.69 27.64
CA ASN A 880 10.77 14.28 28.97
C ASN A 880 9.32 14.62 29.35
N VAL A 881 9.12 14.94 30.62
CA VAL A 881 7.81 15.18 31.23
C VAL A 881 7.11 16.37 30.58
N SER A 882 7.78 17.51 30.44
CA SER A 882 7.16 18.72 29.89
C SER A 882 6.65 18.54 28.46
N TYR A 883 7.45 17.92 27.59
CA TYR A 883 7.08 17.66 26.20
C TYR A 883 5.84 16.76 26.12
N SER A 884 5.86 15.65 26.87
CA SER A 884 4.74 14.72 26.95
C SER A 884 3.47 15.35 27.55
N GLU A 885 3.61 16.23 28.55
CA GLU A 885 2.48 16.93 29.18
C GLU A 885 1.83 17.94 28.23
N LEU A 886 2.64 18.71 27.51
CA LEU A 886 2.15 19.67 26.50
C LEU A 886 1.39 18.96 25.37
N TRP A 887 1.89 17.81 24.93
CA TRP A 887 1.21 16.93 23.98
C TRP A 887 -0.11 16.40 24.53
N ARG A 888 -0.05 15.68 25.67
CA ARG A 888 -1.19 14.97 26.27
C ARG A 888 -2.34 15.90 26.61
N LYS A 889 -2.03 17.11 27.09
CA LYS A 889 -3.02 18.14 27.45
C LYS A 889 -3.40 19.05 26.27
N LYS A 890 -2.87 18.82 25.07
CA LYS A 890 -3.20 19.53 23.82
C LYS A 890 -3.02 21.05 23.94
N PHE A 891 -1.89 21.48 24.53
CA PHE A 891 -1.52 22.89 24.64
C PHE A 891 -0.95 23.47 23.34
N ILE A 892 -0.46 22.61 22.47
CA ILE A 892 -0.01 22.92 21.13
C ILE A 892 -0.99 22.34 20.10
N LYS A 893 -1.16 23.04 18.98
CA LYS A 893 -1.94 22.58 17.84
C LYS A 893 -1.02 22.48 16.64
N VAL A 894 -0.47 21.29 16.43
CA VAL A 894 0.38 20.96 15.28
C VAL A 894 -0.35 19.99 14.36
N VAL A 895 0.08 19.91 13.10
CA VAL A 895 -0.59 19.09 12.08
C VAL A 895 -0.22 17.61 12.19
N GLY A 896 0.98 17.33 12.68
CA GLY A 896 1.58 16.01 12.68
C GLY A 896 1.72 15.43 11.27
N GLY A 897 1.45 14.14 11.08
CA GLY A 897 1.20 13.57 9.76
C GLY A 897 -0.04 14.20 9.11
N GLY A 898 -1.14 14.44 9.82
CA GLY A 898 -2.31 15.14 9.25
C GLY A 898 -2.84 14.52 7.94
N PRO A 899 -3.66 15.25 7.16
CA PRO A 899 -4.19 14.79 5.87
C PRO A 899 -3.22 15.06 4.70
N ALA A 900 -3.54 14.49 3.53
CA ALA A 900 -2.83 14.73 2.26
C ALA A 900 -2.90 16.21 1.82
N GLU A 901 -4.07 16.84 1.98
CA GLU A 901 -4.32 18.19 1.49
C GLU A 901 -3.56 19.27 2.25
N ILE A 902 -3.25 20.35 1.55
CA ILE A 902 -2.69 21.54 2.19
C ILE A 902 -3.71 22.17 3.13
N GLN A 903 -3.20 22.67 4.25
CA GLN A 903 -4.02 23.26 5.28
C GLN A 903 -4.21 24.77 5.03
N PRO A 904 -5.37 25.35 5.38
CA PRO A 904 -5.56 26.79 5.32
C PRO A 904 -4.50 27.55 6.13
N ALA A 905 -4.12 28.75 5.70
CA ALA A 905 -3.20 29.60 6.46
C ALA A 905 -3.73 29.82 7.90
N TYR A 906 -2.82 29.96 8.86
CA TYR A 906 -3.08 30.13 10.30
C TYR A 906 -3.82 28.97 11.01
N SER A 907 -4.20 27.90 10.30
CA SER A 907 -5.05 26.83 10.85
C SER A 907 -4.35 25.94 11.89
N TRP A 908 -3.02 25.88 11.87
CA TRP A 908 -2.16 25.12 12.78
C TRP A 908 -0.85 25.88 13.08
N GLY A 909 -0.04 25.35 13.97
CA GLY A 909 1.21 25.97 14.39
C GLY A 909 1.02 26.99 15.50
N SER A 910 1.93 27.96 15.58
CA SER A 910 2.01 28.94 16.66
C SER A 910 0.76 29.83 16.77
N HIS A 911 0.15 30.26 15.67
CA HIS A 911 -1.09 31.05 15.69
C HIS A 911 -2.29 30.29 16.29
N ALA A 912 -2.33 28.97 16.11
CA ALA A 912 -3.45 28.14 16.52
C ALA A 912 -3.25 27.47 17.90
N SER A 913 -2.09 27.70 18.54
CA SER A 913 -1.67 27.00 19.76
C SER A 913 -1.98 27.79 21.03
N LYS A 914 -2.70 27.17 21.97
CA LYS A 914 -3.08 27.76 23.26
C LYS A 914 -1.88 28.24 24.08
N LEU A 915 -0.79 27.48 24.06
CA LEU A 915 0.46 27.84 24.76
C LEU A 915 1.02 29.16 24.24
N VAL A 916 1.11 29.32 22.92
CA VAL A 916 1.68 30.52 22.31
C VAL A 916 0.78 31.73 22.54
N GLU A 917 -0.54 31.56 22.40
CA GLU A 917 -1.51 32.62 22.70
C GLU A 917 -1.37 33.11 24.14
N PHE A 918 -1.27 32.19 25.10
CA PHE A 918 -1.07 32.52 26.51
C PHE A 918 0.24 33.28 26.73
N ILE A 919 1.36 32.77 26.20
CA ILE A 919 2.68 33.39 26.34
C ILE A 919 2.67 34.82 25.81
N ARG A 920 2.09 35.06 24.63
CA ARG A 920 2.01 36.41 24.04
C ARG A 920 1.19 37.37 24.91
N LYS A 921 0.02 36.94 25.42
CA LYS A 921 -0.80 37.78 26.31
C LYS A 921 -0.13 38.04 27.66
N ALA A 922 0.68 37.10 28.13
CA ALA A 922 1.34 37.19 29.43
C ALA A 922 2.79 37.72 29.36
N GLN A 923 3.35 38.00 28.17
CA GLN A 923 4.78 38.26 27.98
C GLN A 923 5.34 39.35 28.92
N HIS A 924 4.62 40.48 29.05
CA HIS A 924 5.04 41.59 29.91
C HIS A 924 4.96 41.25 31.39
N ARG A 925 4.04 40.35 31.78
CA ARG A 925 3.92 39.86 33.16
C ARG A 925 4.98 38.81 33.48
N LEU A 926 5.40 38.02 32.50
CA LEU A 926 6.39 36.94 32.64
C LEU A 926 7.84 37.41 32.42
N ASN A 927 8.03 38.63 31.91
CA ASN A 927 9.32 39.21 31.54
C ASN A 927 10.15 38.29 30.63
N LEU A 928 9.51 37.72 29.61
CA LEU A 928 10.16 36.84 28.63
C LEU A 928 10.91 37.68 27.59
N ASP A 929 12.17 37.34 27.35
CA ASP A 929 12.94 37.91 26.24
C ASP A 929 12.46 37.36 24.88
N LYS A 930 12.78 38.10 23.80
CA LYS A 930 12.32 37.74 22.45
C LYS A 930 12.81 36.36 22.01
N GLU A 931 14.06 36.02 22.30
CA GLU A 931 14.63 34.72 21.91
C GLU A 931 13.88 33.57 22.58
N SER A 932 13.55 33.71 23.86
CA SER A 932 12.74 32.72 24.60
C SER A 932 11.36 32.49 23.97
N ILE A 933 10.70 33.56 23.50
CA ILE A 933 9.41 33.45 22.79
C ILE A 933 9.60 32.78 21.44
N ASP A 934 10.58 33.24 20.65
CA ASP A 934 10.85 32.72 19.31
C ASP A 934 11.18 31.22 19.34
N ARG A 935 11.88 30.75 20.39
CA ARG A 935 12.20 29.33 20.59
C ARG A 935 10.96 28.45 20.73
N ILE A 936 9.99 28.88 21.53
CA ILE A 936 8.73 28.16 21.72
C ILE A 936 7.86 28.24 20.45
N VAL A 937 7.76 29.43 19.86
CA VAL A 937 7.01 29.66 18.60
C VAL A 937 7.54 28.76 17.49
N THR A 938 8.86 28.79 17.26
CA THR A 938 9.50 28.04 16.19
C THR A 938 9.39 26.54 16.41
N TRP A 939 9.54 26.05 17.65
CA TRP A 939 9.33 24.63 17.95
C TRP A 939 7.94 24.14 17.54
N VAL A 940 6.89 24.91 17.89
CA VAL A 940 5.51 24.58 17.50
C VAL A 940 5.34 24.63 15.98
N ASP A 941 5.87 25.67 15.32
CA ASP A 941 5.80 25.82 13.87
C ASP A 941 6.54 24.73 13.10
N LEU A 942 7.61 24.16 13.66
CA LEU A 942 8.36 23.04 13.08
C LEU A 942 7.67 21.68 13.24
N ASN A 943 6.39 21.67 13.64
CA ASN A 943 5.61 20.46 13.92
C ASN A 943 6.07 19.72 15.20
N ALA A 944 6.61 20.46 16.16
CA ALA A 944 7.00 20.02 17.50
C ALA A 944 8.01 18.84 17.57
N PRO A 945 9.17 18.91 16.88
CA PRO A 945 10.21 17.88 16.99
C PRO A 945 10.77 17.79 18.42
N TYR A 946 11.17 16.58 18.84
CA TYR A 946 11.84 16.34 20.12
C TYR A 946 13.32 15.98 19.93
N TYR A 947 13.59 14.83 19.28
CA TYR A 947 14.95 14.34 19.06
C TYR A 947 15.62 14.99 17.84
N PRO A 948 16.90 15.38 17.94
CA PRO A 948 17.65 15.87 16.79
C PRO A 948 18.10 14.74 15.84
N THR A 949 18.15 13.49 16.29
CA THR A 949 18.75 12.37 15.54
C THR A 949 18.03 11.04 15.77
N TYR A 950 17.99 10.22 14.72
CA TYR A 950 17.52 8.83 14.74
C TYR A 950 18.50 7.86 15.42
N ALA A 951 19.75 8.28 15.65
CA ALA A 951 20.73 7.42 16.31
C ALA A 951 20.28 7.06 17.72
N SER A 952 20.50 5.82 18.13
CA SER A 952 20.08 5.33 19.43
C SER A 952 21.23 4.77 20.25
N ALA A 953 21.17 5.03 21.56
CA ALA A 953 21.96 4.33 22.55
C ALA A 953 21.32 2.98 22.90
N TYR A 954 20.02 2.78 22.67
CA TYR A 954 19.29 1.60 23.13
C TYR A 954 18.52 0.96 21.96
N PRO A 955 19.23 0.38 20.97
CA PRO A 955 18.63 -0.06 19.71
C PRO A 955 17.65 -1.23 19.84
N ASP A 956 17.75 -2.01 20.93
CA ASP A 956 16.94 -3.21 21.18
C ASP A 956 15.91 -3.03 22.30
N ASN A 957 15.92 -1.87 22.97
CA ASN A 957 15.01 -1.57 24.06
C ASN A 957 13.69 -1.00 23.52
N PRO A 958 12.60 -1.03 24.32
CA PRO A 958 11.33 -0.45 23.94
C PRO A 958 11.46 0.92 23.28
N PHE A 959 10.75 1.08 22.16
CA PHE A 959 10.69 2.31 21.37
C PHE A 959 12.03 2.76 20.77
N GLY A 960 13.08 1.93 20.86
CA GLY A 960 14.44 2.28 20.48
C GLY A 960 15.04 3.41 21.34
N ARG A 961 14.48 3.69 22.53
CA ARG A 961 14.89 4.82 23.39
C ARG A 961 14.97 4.48 24.87
N SER A 962 14.19 3.51 25.35
CA SER A 962 14.08 3.23 26.78
C SER A 962 15.41 2.82 27.40
N PRO A 963 15.80 3.38 28.57
CA PRO A 963 16.94 2.88 29.34
C PRO A 963 16.64 1.54 30.05
N LEU A 964 15.36 1.17 30.14
CA LEU A 964 14.90 -0.13 30.62
C LEU A 964 14.78 -1.10 29.44
N ASP A 965 15.21 -2.34 29.63
CA ASP A 965 14.97 -3.40 28.65
C ASP A 965 13.48 -3.81 28.59
N GLY A 966 13.13 -4.67 27.62
CA GLY A 966 11.74 -5.09 27.44
C GLY A 966 11.12 -5.83 28.63
N LYS A 967 11.93 -6.58 29.40
CA LYS A 967 11.46 -7.32 30.59
C LYS A 967 11.22 -6.37 31.76
N GLN A 968 12.16 -5.46 31.99
CA GLN A 968 12.05 -4.41 33.00
C GLN A 968 10.86 -3.49 32.73
N TRP A 969 10.67 -3.08 31.48
CA TRP A 969 9.53 -2.25 31.07
C TRP A 969 8.20 -2.96 31.28
N ALA A 970 8.08 -4.22 30.85
CA ALA A 970 6.86 -5.00 31.05
C ALA A 970 6.54 -5.20 32.53
N ARG A 971 7.56 -5.51 33.35
CA ARG A 971 7.39 -5.68 34.80
C ARG A 971 6.98 -4.37 35.48
N LEU A 972 7.62 -3.26 35.12
CA LEU A 972 7.26 -1.95 35.64
C LEU A 972 5.81 -1.60 35.29
N CYS A 973 5.41 -1.77 34.02
CA CYS A 973 4.03 -1.54 33.61
C CYS A 973 3.03 -2.41 34.40
N GLN A 974 3.34 -3.69 34.61
CA GLN A 974 2.51 -4.58 35.43
C GLN A 974 2.32 -4.04 36.86
N LEU A 975 3.38 -3.62 37.54
CA LEU A 975 3.32 -3.06 38.90
C LEU A 975 2.48 -1.78 38.93
N LEU A 976 2.62 -0.94 37.89
CA LEU A 976 1.87 0.30 37.75
C LEU A 976 0.42 0.07 37.29
N GLY A 977 0.07 -1.12 36.83
CA GLY A 977 -1.26 -1.41 36.26
C GLY A 977 -1.46 -0.75 34.90
N ALA A 978 -0.40 -0.65 34.10
CA ALA A 978 -0.36 -0.06 32.77
C ALA A 978 -0.08 -1.14 31.72
N ASP A 979 -0.51 -0.93 30.48
CA ASP A 979 -0.13 -1.79 29.35
C ASP A 979 1.24 -1.34 28.80
N PRO A 980 2.26 -2.22 28.74
CA PRO A 980 3.56 -1.89 28.15
C PRO A 980 3.53 -1.56 26.65
N LYS A 981 2.43 -1.87 25.94
CA LYS A 981 2.22 -1.52 24.52
C LYS A 981 1.64 -0.12 24.33
N GLU A 982 0.97 0.42 25.34
CA GLU A 982 0.43 1.78 25.29
C GLU A 982 1.55 2.81 25.48
N GLN A 983 1.95 3.46 24.40
CA GLN A 983 3.02 4.46 24.40
C GLN A 983 2.81 5.57 25.43
N ALA A 984 1.56 5.98 25.68
CA ALA A 984 1.25 7.03 26.65
C ALA A 984 1.72 6.68 28.07
N ASN A 985 1.90 5.40 28.40
CA ASN A 985 2.35 4.95 29.72
C ASN A 985 3.81 5.30 30.01
N VAL A 986 4.61 5.72 29.02
CA VAL A 986 5.93 6.30 29.28
C VAL A 986 5.81 7.53 30.19
N THR A 987 4.70 8.28 30.12
CA THR A 987 4.48 9.49 30.94
C THR A 987 4.32 9.24 32.44
N GLN A 988 4.19 7.97 32.86
CA GLN A 988 4.06 7.58 34.27
C GLN A 988 5.38 7.65 35.04
N ILE A 989 6.51 7.87 34.36
CA ILE A 989 7.86 7.71 34.90
C ILE A 989 8.65 9.02 34.80
N ALA A 990 9.38 9.35 35.87
CA ALA A 990 10.36 10.43 35.92
C ALA A 990 11.68 9.90 36.47
N PHE A 991 12.74 9.86 35.66
CA PHE A 991 14.01 9.21 36.04
C PHE A 991 14.90 10.07 36.94
N GLU A 992 14.93 11.38 36.75
CA GLU A 992 15.76 12.28 37.57
C GLU A 992 15.24 12.36 39.01
N ARG A 993 13.91 12.21 39.20
CA ARG A 993 13.25 12.15 40.51
C ARG A 993 12.30 10.95 40.60
N PRO A 994 12.84 9.71 40.76
CA PRO A 994 12.07 8.46 40.72
C PRO A 994 10.84 8.46 41.64
N GLU A 995 10.99 8.97 42.86
CA GLU A 995 9.94 9.02 43.88
C GLU A 995 8.73 9.88 43.52
N LEU A 996 8.90 10.79 42.56
CA LEU A 996 7.86 11.70 42.08
C LEU A 996 7.19 11.21 40.80
N SER A 997 7.56 10.01 40.33
CA SER A 997 6.96 9.39 39.14
C SER A 997 5.43 9.28 39.29
N PRO A 998 4.64 9.83 38.35
CA PRO A 998 3.17 9.83 38.46
C PRO A 998 2.55 8.45 38.69
N GLY A 999 3.13 7.40 38.09
CA GLY A 999 2.63 6.03 38.23
C GLY A 999 2.71 5.49 39.66
N LEU A 1000 3.61 6.03 40.50
CA LEU A 1000 3.74 5.61 41.89
C LEU A 1000 2.64 6.17 42.79
N ALA A 1001 1.88 7.19 42.35
CA ALA A 1001 0.85 7.84 43.17
C ALA A 1001 -0.33 6.91 43.53
N LYS A 1002 -0.48 5.77 42.84
CA LYS A 1002 -1.50 4.75 43.14
C LYS A 1002 -1.24 4.01 44.46
N PHE A 1003 0.00 3.98 44.93
CA PHE A 1003 0.38 3.26 46.14
C PHE A 1003 0.18 4.15 47.35
N ALA A 1004 -0.80 3.81 48.19
CA ALA A 1004 -1.06 4.56 49.43
C ALA A 1004 0.04 4.31 50.49
N ASP A 1005 0.61 3.11 50.53
CA ASP A 1005 1.68 2.72 51.44
C ASP A 1005 3.02 2.57 50.70
N LYS A 1006 4.00 3.40 51.05
CA LYS A 1006 5.36 3.32 50.49
C LYS A 1006 6.15 2.10 50.96
N ASN A 1007 5.64 1.35 51.95
CA ASN A 1007 6.22 0.09 52.37
C ASN A 1007 5.77 -1.11 51.54
N ASP A 1008 4.74 -0.95 50.68
CA ASP A 1008 4.27 -1.97 49.75
C ASP A 1008 5.46 -2.55 48.95
N PRO A 1009 5.67 -3.88 48.95
CA PRO A 1009 6.70 -4.51 48.15
C PRO A 1009 6.65 -4.12 46.67
N ASN A 1010 5.47 -3.94 46.10
CA ASN A 1010 5.27 -3.54 44.71
C ASN A 1010 5.69 -2.08 44.47
N TYR A 1011 5.45 -1.18 45.42
CA TYR A 1011 5.95 0.21 45.36
C TYR A 1011 7.48 0.20 45.33
N LYS A 1012 8.10 -0.55 46.26
CA LYS A 1012 9.57 -0.64 46.36
C LYS A 1012 10.19 -1.23 45.10
N GLU A 1013 9.60 -2.28 44.53
CA GLU A 1013 10.07 -2.88 43.28
C GLU A 1013 9.92 -1.92 42.09
N ALA A 1014 8.75 -1.28 41.94
CA ALA A 1014 8.51 -0.32 40.86
C ALA A 1014 9.51 0.84 40.93
N LEU A 1015 9.71 1.37 42.14
CA LEU A 1015 10.68 2.43 42.39
C LEU A 1015 12.11 2.00 42.05
N ALA A 1016 12.52 0.80 42.48
CA ALA A 1016 13.85 0.27 42.19
C ALA A 1016 14.09 0.14 40.67
N LEU A 1017 13.08 -0.28 39.90
CA LEU A 1017 13.16 -0.33 38.44
C LEU A 1017 13.33 1.07 37.84
N ILE A 1018 12.62 2.07 38.33
CA ILE A 1018 12.76 3.46 37.87
C ILE A 1018 14.16 4.00 38.20
N GLN A 1019 14.64 3.77 39.42
CA GLN A 1019 16.00 4.14 39.85
C GLN A 1019 17.07 3.43 39.00
N ALA A 1020 16.86 2.17 38.63
CA ALA A 1020 17.76 1.44 37.73
C ALA A 1020 17.79 2.06 36.32
N GLY A 1021 16.64 2.48 35.79
CA GLY A 1021 16.57 3.24 34.54
C GLY A 1021 17.33 4.58 34.62
N ALA A 1022 17.20 5.29 35.74
CA ALA A 1022 17.92 6.55 35.99
C ALA A 1022 19.45 6.35 36.05
N GLU A 1023 19.91 5.30 36.73
CA GLU A 1023 21.32 4.90 36.74
C GLU A 1023 21.82 4.55 35.34
N MET A 1024 21.00 3.85 34.56
CA MET A 1024 21.34 3.48 33.19
C MET A 1024 21.47 4.70 32.27
N LEU A 1025 20.61 5.71 32.42
CA LEU A 1025 20.74 6.98 31.69
C LEU A 1025 22.03 7.74 32.05
N ARG A 1026 22.45 7.69 33.32
CA ARG A 1026 23.73 8.29 33.74
C ARG A 1026 24.93 7.56 33.14
N LYS A 1027 24.88 6.23 33.08
CA LYS A 1027 25.95 5.40 32.49
C LYS A 1027 26.00 5.46 30.97
N ARG A 1028 24.84 5.50 30.32
CA ARG A 1028 24.68 5.44 28.87
C ARG A 1028 23.68 6.50 28.41
N PRO A 1029 24.09 7.77 28.28
CA PRO A 1029 23.17 8.85 27.97
C PRO A 1029 22.40 8.62 26.65
N ARG A 1030 21.13 9.04 26.60
CA ARG A 1030 20.32 9.05 25.37
C ARG A 1030 20.65 10.22 24.46
N ALA A 1031 20.13 10.20 23.23
CA ALA A 1031 20.34 11.25 22.21
C ALA A 1031 19.87 12.67 22.61
N ASP A 1032 19.10 12.80 23.68
CA ASP A 1032 18.66 14.06 24.27
C ASP A 1032 19.46 14.46 25.53
N MET A 1033 20.62 13.82 25.75
CA MET A 1033 21.51 14.05 26.88
C MET A 1033 22.94 14.37 26.43
N PRO A 1034 23.67 15.22 27.18
CA PRO A 1034 25.11 15.39 27.00
C PRO A 1034 25.84 14.05 27.13
N GLY A 1035 26.92 13.87 26.34
CA GLY A 1035 27.72 12.64 26.38
C GLY A 1035 27.09 11.44 25.65
N PHE A 1036 25.98 11.63 24.92
CA PHE A 1036 25.40 10.61 24.06
C PHE A 1036 26.42 9.99 23.11
N GLN A 1037 26.38 8.67 22.98
CA GLN A 1037 27.12 7.92 21.97
C GLN A 1037 26.17 6.97 21.22
N PRO A 1038 26.14 7.00 19.88
CA PRO A 1038 25.39 6.03 19.09
C PRO A 1038 25.84 4.60 19.37
N CYS A 1039 24.91 3.65 19.28
CA CYS A 1039 25.24 2.23 19.34
C CYS A 1039 26.21 1.83 18.21
N GLU A 1040 26.85 0.65 18.34
CA GLU A 1040 27.79 0.16 17.33
C GLU A 1040 27.18 0.06 15.93
N THR A 1041 25.94 -0.44 15.82
CA THR A 1041 25.24 -0.56 14.54
C THR A 1041 25.06 0.79 13.86
N ASP A 1042 24.66 1.83 14.59
CA ASP A 1042 24.50 3.18 14.02
C ASP A 1042 25.84 3.81 13.65
N ARG A 1043 26.91 3.55 14.41
CA ARG A 1043 28.27 3.97 14.03
C ARG A 1043 28.73 3.32 12.72
N ARG A 1044 28.39 2.04 12.49
CA ARG A 1044 28.66 1.34 11.21
C ARG A 1044 27.86 1.93 10.06
N ARG A 1045 26.57 2.25 10.28
CA ARG A 1045 25.72 2.90 9.26
C ARG A 1045 26.25 4.29 8.89
N GLU A 1046 26.66 5.09 9.88
CA GLU A 1046 27.26 6.41 9.61
C GLU A 1046 28.58 6.28 8.84
N ALA A 1047 29.43 5.30 9.19
CA ALA A 1047 30.66 5.04 8.44
C ALA A 1047 30.37 4.68 6.97
N LYS A 1048 29.36 3.82 6.71
CA LYS A 1048 28.89 3.50 5.35
C LYS A 1048 28.40 4.75 4.63
N TYR A 1049 27.57 5.58 5.27
CA TYR A 1049 27.08 6.83 4.69
C TYR A 1049 28.23 7.77 4.30
N VAL A 1050 29.20 7.99 5.21
CA VAL A 1050 30.37 8.83 4.96
C VAL A 1050 31.20 8.28 3.81
N GLN A 1051 31.47 6.98 3.77
CA GLN A 1051 32.22 6.34 2.68
C GLN A 1051 31.54 6.56 1.31
N ARG A 1052 30.22 6.33 1.22
CA ARG A 1052 29.46 6.55 -0.02
C ARG A 1052 29.44 8.00 -0.44
N ARG A 1053 29.30 8.94 0.51
CA ARG A 1053 29.39 10.38 0.24
C ARG A 1053 30.77 10.76 -0.32
N GLN A 1054 31.86 10.18 0.18
CA GLN A 1054 33.19 10.42 -0.38
C GLN A 1054 33.32 9.86 -1.80
N ALA A 1055 32.74 8.69 -2.08
CA ALA A 1055 32.71 8.15 -3.44
C ALA A 1055 31.98 9.11 -4.40
N GLU A 1056 30.78 9.58 -4.03
CA GLU A 1056 30.01 10.56 -4.80
C GLU A 1056 30.82 11.84 -5.08
N LEU A 1057 31.50 12.39 -4.07
CA LEU A 1057 32.34 13.59 -4.24
C LEU A 1057 33.49 13.35 -5.23
N ARG A 1058 34.13 12.18 -5.22
CA ARG A 1058 35.17 11.82 -6.21
C ARG A 1058 34.63 11.76 -7.63
N HIS A 1059 33.42 11.22 -7.84
CA HIS A 1059 32.81 11.19 -9.18
C HIS A 1059 32.44 12.60 -9.66
N ARG A 1060 31.92 13.46 -8.78
CA ARG A 1060 31.64 14.87 -9.09
C ARG A 1060 32.92 15.64 -9.43
N GLU A 1061 34.01 15.44 -8.71
CA GLU A 1061 35.30 16.05 -9.01
C GLU A 1061 35.85 15.59 -10.37
N ALA A 1062 35.71 14.30 -10.70
CA ALA A 1062 36.06 13.79 -12.01
C ALA A 1062 35.22 14.44 -13.12
N LEU A 1063 33.91 14.61 -12.91
CA LEU A 1063 33.03 15.34 -13.83
C LEU A 1063 33.47 16.79 -14.03
N CYS A 1064 33.74 17.54 -12.96
CA CYS A 1064 34.23 18.92 -13.04
C CYS A 1064 35.50 19.03 -13.89
N SER A 1065 36.40 18.07 -13.74
CA SER A 1065 37.72 18.08 -14.40
C SER A 1065 37.73 17.38 -15.77
N GLY A 1066 36.58 16.94 -16.28
CA GLY A 1066 36.48 16.22 -17.56
C GLY A 1066 37.13 14.84 -17.56
N LYS A 1067 37.37 14.25 -16.38
CA LYS A 1067 37.94 12.92 -16.19
C LYS A 1067 36.84 11.86 -16.07
N ARG A 1068 37.24 10.58 -16.14
CA ARG A 1068 36.37 9.43 -15.87
C ARG A 1068 36.74 8.80 -14.53
N ALA A 1069 35.77 8.63 -13.66
CA ALA A 1069 35.88 7.88 -12.42
C ALA A 1069 34.86 6.73 -12.43
N TYR A 1070 35.31 5.51 -12.19
CA TYR A 1070 34.46 4.31 -12.14
C TYR A 1070 34.26 3.87 -10.69
N ASP A 1071 33.22 3.05 -10.46
CA ASP A 1071 33.15 2.27 -9.23
C ASP A 1071 34.41 1.40 -9.11
N ASP A 1072 34.89 1.22 -7.88
CA ASP A 1072 35.98 0.30 -7.57
C ASP A 1072 35.38 -1.09 -7.33
N PRO A 1073 35.65 -2.11 -8.17
CA PRO A 1073 35.08 -3.45 -8.00
C PRO A 1073 35.54 -4.17 -6.72
N SER A 1074 36.53 -3.63 -6.02
CA SER A 1074 37.02 -4.15 -4.73
C SER A 1074 36.37 -3.53 -3.50
N GLN A 1075 35.52 -2.50 -3.68
CA GLN A 1075 34.79 -1.78 -2.62
C GLN A 1075 33.31 -2.16 -2.60
#